data_AF-A0A6G3SMC2-F1
#
_entry.id   AF-A0A6G3SMC2-F1
#
_cell.length_a   1.000
_cell.length_b   1.000
_cell.length_c   1.000
_cell.angle_alpha   90.00
_cell.angle_beta   90.00
_cell.angle_gamma   90.00
#
_symmetry.space_group_name_H-M   'P 1'
#
loop_
_entity.id
_entity.type
_entity.pdbx_description
1 polymer ?
#
loop_
_entity_poly.entity_id
_entity_poly.type
_entity_poly.pdbx_seq_one_letter_code
_entity_poly.pdbx_strand_id
1 'polypeptide(L)'
;GAAARPGFRTDADEATAAACAEICRRLDGLPLAIELAAARLRMLTPRQIADRLDDRFRLLTSGSRTVLPRQQTLRAVVDWSWDLLDDAERAVLRRLSVFAGGCSLAAAEEVCALPEPADGVVVDSPDVAALLGSLVDKSLVVAAPGDDEEMRYRLLETVGEYAAERLDEAGERDAVERRHLVHYRELARLTGPRMRGVGQREAIALFQREYENIRTALRHAVAAREEHEALCIVLSMAWYWMLRDLRSDARQWSELAASLGPDPFAPPGVRAPALMEGATDRPPPMDDEQLAEARRGVALIQLSGVDNAISEWSTPEGKARLRIITDTYRPGMPQTCRMPGTFWLFAVMLTSDMDRLFAVLDETVRASRLHGGEWELGSALHTRANLLSNKPERVADARADAEESLEIYTRLGDDWGAAEALSARGEANERAGDFLAALDDYRAAVEYAQKIGAQSQAALLRARYAGVLIELERLPEAEVILRDVTENGRQSGHEATPMARMHLGFVLGLQGRVDEARREAHLVREDFKSRDVAIFGGFVHGVLAWLDNLDGAHVSALDNALIALKGALEPLSMMVAPQMPSSHLTAMAHALAGFGDAGAAIDAARLLAFQATLLPKGHVPSVMEHRSLVLAEQAARARLGDDTAYEAAYERGGDLTLDEATALAESYRQTPPA
;
A
#
# COMPACT_ATOMS: atom_id res chain seq x y z
N GLY A 1 -15.28 -37.02 -33.84
CA GLY A 1 -15.98 -38.08 -34.60
C GLY A 1 -15.29 -39.44 -34.45
N ALA A 2 -14.19 -39.65 -35.17
CA ALA A 2 -13.41 -40.89 -35.12
C ALA A 2 -12.87 -41.25 -33.71
N ALA A 3 -12.55 -40.25 -32.89
CA ALA A 3 -12.17 -40.43 -31.48
C ALA A 3 -13.32 -40.96 -30.59
N ALA A 4 -14.57 -40.65 -30.95
CA ALA A 4 -15.73 -41.12 -30.22
C ALA A 4 -16.15 -42.51 -30.70
N ARG A 5 -16.23 -42.72 -32.01
CA ARG A 5 -16.56 -44.02 -32.63
C ARG A 5 -15.45 -44.39 -33.62
N PRO A 6 -14.56 -45.35 -33.27
CA PRO A 6 -13.50 -45.78 -34.16
C PRO A 6 -14.05 -46.22 -35.53
N GLY A 7 -13.39 -45.76 -36.61
CA GLY A 7 -13.84 -46.02 -37.99
C GLY A 7 -14.97 -45.11 -38.49
N PHE A 8 -15.46 -44.16 -37.68
CA PHE A 8 -16.44 -43.17 -38.16
C PHE A 8 -15.84 -42.26 -39.22
N ARG A 9 -16.51 -42.19 -40.38
CA ARG A 9 -16.21 -41.24 -41.45
C ARG A 9 -17.44 -40.42 -41.80
N THR A 10 -17.26 -39.12 -41.97
CA THR A 10 -18.34 -38.19 -42.35
C THR A 10 -18.82 -38.40 -43.78
N ASP A 11 -18.04 -39.08 -44.62
CA ASP A 11 -18.32 -39.40 -46.02
C ASP A 11 -18.69 -40.88 -46.24
N ALA A 12 -19.03 -41.61 -45.17
CA ALA A 12 -19.32 -43.05 -45.24
C ALA A 12 -20.50 -43.38 -46.18
N ASP A 13 -21.52 -42.51 -46.20
CA ASP A 13 -22.67 -42.56 -47.08
C ASP A 13 -23.33 -41.17 -47.17
N GLU A 14 -24.18 -40.97 -48.18
CA GLU A 14 -24.84 -39.68 -48.45
C GLU A 14 -25.76 -39.22 -47.30
N ALA A 15 -26.42 -40.15 -46.60
CA ALA A 15 -27.30 -39.82 -45.49
C ALA A 15 -26.54 -39.38 -44.23
N THR A 16 -25.38 -39.99 -43.98
CA THR A 16 -24.42 -39.62 -42.93
C THR A 16 -23.78 -38.27 -43.22
N ALA A 17 -23.33 -38.04 -44.46
CA ALA A 17 -22.76 -36.76 -44.87
C ALA A 17 -23.78 -35.62 -44.71
N ALA A 18 -25.01 -35.84 -45.16
CA ALA A 18 -26.11 -34.88 -44.99
C ALA A 18 -26.41 -34.61 -43.51
N ALA A 19 -26.38 -35.63 -42.64
CA ALA A 19 -26.62 -35.46 -41.21
C ALA A 19 -25.50 -34.67 -40.52
N CYS A 20 -24.24 -34.95 -40.86
CA CYS A 20 -23.10 -34.20 -40.33
C CYS A 20 -23.11 -32.74 -40.79
N ALA A 21 -23.39 -32.47 -42.07
CA ALA A 21 -23.52 -31.12 -42.59
C ALA A 21 -24.68 -30.37 -41.91
N GLU A 22 -25.80 -31.05 -41.66
CA GLU A 22 -26.93 -30.50 -40.92
C GLU A 22 -26.59 -30.18 -39.46
N ILE A 23 -25.88 -31.07 -38.76
CA ILE A 23 -25.38 -30.82 -37.41
C ILE A 23 -24.45 -29.60 -37.39
N CYS A 24 -23.45 -29.54 -38.29
CA CYS A 24 -22.52 -28.41 -38.35
C CYS A 24 -23.24 -27.09 -38.65
N ARG A 25 -24.24 -27.12 -39.55
CA ARG A 25 -25.07 -25.95 -39.89
C ARG A 25 -25.95 -25.52 -38.71
N ARG A 26 -26.56 -26.45 -37.99
CA ARG A 26 -27.43 -26.15 -36.82
C ARG A 26 -26.64 -25.69 -35.59
N LEU A 27 -25.36 -26.04 -35.52
CA LEU A 27 -24.45 -25.61 -34.47
C LEU A 27 -23.59 -24.41 -34.89
N ASP A 28 -23.95 -23.72 -35.97
CA ASP A 28 -23.27 -22.53 -36.52
C ASP A 28 -21.75 -22.69 -36.73
N GLY A 29 -21.28 -23.92 -36.94
CA GLY A 29 -19.85 -24.17 -37.07
C GLY A 29 -19.04 -24.02 -35.78
N LEU A 30 -19.69 -23.87 -34.61
CA LEU A 30 -18.99 -23.69 -33.32
C LEU A 30 -18.17 -24.93 -32.96
N PRO A 31 -16.83 -24.83 -32.86
CA PRO A 31 -15.95 -26.00 -32.70
C PRO A 31 -16.32 -26.87 -31.48
N LEU A 32 -16.53 -26.24 -30.31
CA LEU A 32 -16.87 -26.94 -29.08
C LEU A 32 -18.23 -27.66 -29.16
N ALA A 33 -19.24 -27.04 -29.77
CA ALA A 33 -20.54 -27.66 -29.94
C ALA A 33 -20.48 -28.88 -30.88
N ILE A 34 -19.68 -28.79 -31.94
CA ILE A 34 -19.44 -29.90 -32.87
C ILE A 34 -18.68 -31.04 -32.18
N GLU A 35 -17.71 -30.73 -31.33
CA GLU A 35 -16.99 -31.73 -30.53
C GLU A 35 -17.91 -32.47 -29.56
N LEU A 36 -18.77 -31.75 -28.84
CA LEU A 36 -19.76 -32.31 -27.92
C LEU A 36 -20.79 -33.18 -28.64
N ALA A 37 -21.28 -32.74 -29.82
CA ALA A 37 -22.15 -33.55 -30.66
C ALA A 37 -21.43 -34.81 -31.16
N ALA A 38 -20.15 -34.68 -31.57
CA ALA A 38 -19.36 -35.79 -32.07
C ALA A 38 -19.03 -36.83 -30.99
N ALA A 39 -18.92 -36.44 -29.71
CA ALA A 39 -18.73 -37.36 -28.58
C ALA A 39 -19.89 -38.35 -28.43
N ARG A 40 -21.11 -37.97 -28.86
CA ARG A 40 -22.32 -38.79 -28.76
C ARG A 40 -22.45 -39.88 -29.83
N LEU A 41 -21.56 -39.92 -30.81
CA LEU A 41 -21.51 -40.97 -31.84
C LEU A 41 -21.26 -42.38 -31.28
N ARG A 42 -20.88 -42.48 -30.00
CA ARG A 42 -20.80 -43.74 -29.24
C ARG A 42 -22.16 -44.40 -29.00
N MET A 43 -23.22 -43.59 -28.91
CA MET A 43 -24.56 -44.06 -28.53
C MET A 43 -25.63 -43.72 -29.56
N LEU A 44 -25.40 -42.72 -30.41
CA LEU A 44 -26.38 -42.20 -31.36
C LEU A 44 -25.80 -42.14 -32.77
N THR A 45 -26.64 -42.37 -33.77
CA THR A 45 -26.28 -42.12 -35.18
C THR A 45 -26.28 -40.62 -35.47
N PRO A 46 -25.54 -40.15 -36.49
CA PRO A 46 -25.58 -38.76 -36.93
C PRO A 46 -27.00 -38.25 -37.20
N ARG A 47 -27.88 -39.08 -37.78
CA ARG A 47 -29.27 -38.71 -38.03
C ARG A 47 -30.06 -38.53 -36.72
N GLN A 48 -29.92 -39.44 -35.76
CA GLN A 48 -30.54 -39.29 -34.44
C GLN A 48 -30.02 -38.06 -33.66
N ILE A 49 -28.75 -37.67 -33.87
CA ILE A 49 -28.21 -36.43 -33.30
C ILE A 49 -28.86 -35.22 -33.99
N ALA A 50 -28.96 -35.21 -35.32
CA ALA A 50 -29.62 -34.15 -36.08
C ALA A 50 -31.10 -33.99 -35.70
N ASP A 51 -31.86 -35.09 -35.63
CA ASP A 51 -33.29 -35.09 -35.30
C ASP A 51 -33.54 -34.57 -33.86
N ARG A 52 -32.62 -34.86 -32.93
CA ARG A 52 -32.70 -34.34 -31.55
C ARG A 52 -32.32 -32.87 -31.42
N LEU A 53 -31.61 -32.30 -32.40
CA LEU A 53 -31.41 -30.85 -32.49
C LEU A 53 -32.73 -30.13 -32.86
N ASP A 54 -33.62 -30.77 -33.63
CA ASP A 54 -34.91 -30.14 -34.03
C ASP A 54 -35.86 -29.90 -32.85
N ASP A 55 -35.87 -30.80 -31.87
CA ASP A 55 -36.85 -30.75 -30.78
C ASP A 55 -36.61 -29.59 -29.79
N ARG A 56 -35.34 -29.19 -29.59
CA ARG A 56 -34.98 -28.16 -28.60
C ARG A 56 -34.90 -26.73 -29.16
N PHE A 57 -34.56 -26.53 -30.44
CA PHE A 57 -34.64 -25.19 -31.05
C PHE A 57 -36.09 -24.71 -31.20
N ARG A 58 -37.06 -25.63 -31.33
CA ARG A 58 -38.48 -25.30 -31.38
C ARG A 58 -39.02 -24.84 -30.02
N LEU A 59 -38.43 -25.32 -28.92
CA LEU A 59 -38.74 -24.93 -27.53
C LEU A 59 -38.14 -23.57 -27.12
N LEU A 60 -37.11 -23.06 -27.82
CA LEU A 60 -36.44 -21.80 -27.48
C LEU A 60 -37.05 -20.56 -28.17
N THR A 61 -37.98 -20.74 -29.10
CA THR A 61 -38.70 -19.63 -29.74
C THR A 61 -39.86 -19.05 -28.92
N SER A 62 -40.08 -19.52 -27.68
CA SER A 62 -41.22 -19.09 -26.84
C SER A 62 -40.87 -18.64 -25.42
N GLY A 63 -39.72 -17.97 -25.19
CA GLY A 63 -39.38 -17.42 -23.86
C GLY A 63 -38.36 -16.28 -23.87
N SER A 64 -38.76 -15.14 -23.28
CA SER A 64 -38.03 -13.89 -23.01
C SER A 64 -37.32 -13.17 -24.17
N ARG A 65 -37.88 -12.00 -24.56
CA ARG A 65 -37.45 -11.12 -25.66
C ARG A 65 -36.30 -10.15 -25.31
N THR A 66 -35.61 -10.33 -24.20
CA THR A 66 -34.64 -9.33 -23.69
C THR A 66 -33.17 -9.71 -23.85
N VAL A 67 -32.84 -10.86 -24.44
CA VAL A 67 -31.44 -11.35 -24.57
C VAL A 67 -31.12 -11.65 -26.03
N LEU A 68 -29.91 -11.27 -26.49
CA LEU A 68 -29.47 -11.45 -27.88
C LEU A 68 -29.44 -12.95 -28.29
N PRO A 69 -29.77 -13.31 -29.56
CA PRO A 69 -29.91 -14.72 -30.00
C PRO A 69 -28.72 -15.64 -29.71
N ARG A 70 -27.49 -15.09 -29.68
CA ARG A 70 -26.25 -15.84 -29.40
C ARG A 70 -26.13 -16.27 -27.94
N GLN A 71 -26.63 -15.47 -27.00
CA GLN A 71 -26.62 -15.78 -25.56
C GLN A 71 -27.71 -16.81 -25.20
N GLN A 72 -28.85 -16.82 -25.90
CA GLN A 72 -29.87 -17.87 -25.77
C GLN A 72 -29.34 -19.25 -26.16
N THR A 73 -28.53 -19.31 -27.22
CA THR A 73 -27.92 -20.55 -27.72
C THR A 73 -26.88 -21.10 -26.74
N LEU A 74 -26.08 -20.23 -26.10
CA LEU A 74 -25.12 -20.62 -25.06
C LEU A 74 -25.81 -21.12 -23.78
N ARG A 75 -26.85 -20.42 -23.31
CA ARG A 75 -27.63 -20.86 -22.13
C ARG A 75 -28.28 -22.23 -22.36
N ALA A 76 -28.85 -22.47 -23.54
CA ALA A 76 -29.44 -23.77 -23.89
C ALA A 76 -28.42 -24.94 -23.88
N VAL A 77 -27.16 -24.67 -24.22
CA VAL A 77 -26.07 -25.66 -24.15
C VAL A 77 -25.72 -25.97 -22.68
N VAL A 78 -25.71 -24.96 -21.81
CA VAL A 78 -25.49 -25.14 -20.37
C VAL A 78 -26.67 -25.89 -19.74
N ASP A 79 -27.91 -25.53 -20.07
CA ASP A 79 -29.13 -26.25 -19.62
C ASP A 79 -29.07 -27.73 -19.96
N TRP A 80 -28.67 -28.07 -21.20
CA TRP A 80 -28.51 -29.47 -21.59
C TRP A 80 -27.40 -30.19 -20.81
N SER A 81 -26.30 -29.50 -20.52
CA SER A 81 -25.20 -30.06 -19.73
C SER A 81 -25.61 -30.27 -18.27
N TRP A 82 -26.43 -29.36 -17.72
CA TRP A 82 -27.04 -29.44 -16.40
C TRP A 82 -28.06 -30.58 -16.25
N ASP A 83 -28.91 -30.78 -17.25
CA ASP A 83 -29.89 -31.86 -17.30
C ASP A 83 -29.26 -33.27 -17.19
N LEU A 84 -27.99 -33.39 -17.60
CA LEU A 84 -27.22 -34.64 -17.60
C LEU A 84 -26.45 -34.92 -16.31
N LEU A 85 -26.46 -33.98 -15.37
CA LEU A 85 -25.86 -34.14 -14.06
C LEU A 85 -26.81 -34.87 -13.12
N ASP A 86 -26.26 -35.73 -12.27
CA ASP A 86 -27.00 -36.20 -11.10
C ASP A 86 -27.15 -35.08 -10.05
N ASP A 87 -27.95 -35.34 -9.02
CA ASP A 87 -28.30 -34.31 -8.05
C ASP A 87 -27.11 -33.86 -7.19
N ALA A 88 -26.13 -34.75 -6.95
CA ALA A 88 -24.91 -34.43 -6.20
C ALA A 88 -23.93 -33.60 -7.06
N GLU A 89 -23.81 -33.93 -8.34
CA GLU A 89 -23.03 -33.14 -9.31
C GLU A 89 -23.61 -31.74 -9.50
N ARG A 90 -24.95 -31.63 -9.62
CA ARG A 90 -25.64 -30.33 -9.66
C ARG A 90 -25.38 -29.52 -8.39
N ALA A 91 -25.33 -30.19 -7.24
CA ALA A 91 -25.05 -29.56 -5.95
C ALA A 91 -23.63 -29.01 -5.90
N VAL A 92 -22.61 -29.80 -6.23
CA VAL A 92 -21.23 -29.30 -6.27
C VAL A 92 -21.08 -28.18 -7.30
N LEU A 93 -21.65 -28.33 -8.50
CA LEU A 93 -21.53 -27.32 -9.54
C LEU A 93 -22.12 -25.96 -9.14
N ARG A 94 -23.34 -25.93 -8.57
CA ARG A 94 -23.95 -24.67 -8.10
C ARG A 94 -23.18 -24.07 -6.92
N ARG A 95 -22.69 -24.90 -5.99
CA ARG A 95 -21.94 -24.42 -4.82
C ARG A 95 -20.58 -23.83 -5.20
N LEU A 96 -19.94 -24.34 -6.26
CA LEU A 96 -18.70 -23.77 -6.78
C LEU A 96 -18.83 -22.33 -7.28
N SER A 97 -20.04 -21.85 -7.60
CA SER A 97 -20.24 -20.49 -8.10
C SER A 97 -19.95 -19.41 -7.06
N VAL A 98 -19.78 -19.76 -5.79
CA VAL A 98 -19.42 -18.83 -4.72
C VAL A 98 -17.96 -18.37 -4.80
N PHE A 99 -17.09 -19.17 -5.43
CA PHE A 99 -15.67 -18.85 -5.53
C PHE A 99 -15.39 -17.81 -6.62
N ALA A 100 -14.53 -16.85 -6.30
CA ALA A 100 -14.05 -15.85 -7.24
C ALA A 100 -12.70 -16.30 -7.82
N GLY A 101 -12.64 -16.55 -9.13
CA GLY A 101 -11.41 -16.96 -9.82
C GLY A 101 -11.02 -18.43 -9.66
N GLY A 102 -11.81 -19.22 -8.92
CA GLY A 102 -11.60 -20.65 -8.70
C GLY A 102 -11.18 -20.98 -7.27
N CYS A 103 -10.79 -22.23 -7.05
CA CYS A 103 -10.47 -22.77 -5.73
C CYS A 103 -9.47 -23.94 -5.80
N SER A 104 -8.84 -24.24 -4.67
CA SER A 104 -8.13 -25.51 -4.46
C SER A 104 -9.12 -26.65 -4.17
N LEU A 105 -8.65 -27.90 -4.23
CA LEU A 105 -9.47 -29.05 -3.85
C LEU A 105 -9.95 -28.94 -2.40
N ALA A 106 -9.06 -28.62 -1.46
CA ALA A 106 -9.38 -28.50 -0.04
C ALA A 106 -10.44 -27.40 0.22
N ALA A 107 -10.38 -26.29 -0.51
CA ALA A 107 -11.39 -25.25 -0.42
C ALA A 107 -12.74 -25.73 -0.96
N ALA A 108 -12.77 -26.44 -2.08
CA ALA A 108 -14.00 -27.02 -2.62
C ALA A 108 -14.60 -28.08 -1.68
N GLU A 109 -13.78 -28.95 -1.09
CA GLU A 109 -14.21 -29.94 -0.11
C GLU A 109 -14.81 -29.28 1.14
N GLU A 110 -14.20 -28.20 1.63
CA GLU A 110 -14.74 -27.46 2.77
C GLU A 110 -16.04 -26.74 2.39
N VAL A 111 -16.08 -26.01 1.28
CA VAL A 111 -17.23 -25.13 0.99
C VAL A 111 -18.41 -25.88 0.38
N CYS A 112 -18.17 -26.85 -0.50
CA CYS A 112 -19.22 -27.56 -1.23
C CYS A 112 -19.81 -28.74 -0.47
N ALA A 113 -19.13 -29.25 0.56
CA ALA A 113 -19.70 -30.23 1.48
C ALA A 113 -20.72 -29.54 2.40
N LEU A 114 -22.00 -29.60 2.02
CA LEU A 114 -23.12 -29.25 2.89
C LEU A 114 -23.69 -30.56 3.45
N PRO A 115 -23.30 -30.98 4.67
CA PRO A 115 -23.77 -32.23 5.26
C PRO A 115 -25.22 -32.14 5.77
N GLU A 116 -25.72 -30.94 6.08
CA GLU A 116 -27.08 -30.70 6.58
C GLU A 116 -27.72 -29.47 5.89
N PRO A 117 -28.07 -29.54 4.59
CA PRO A 117 -28.79 -28.46 3.94
C PRO A 117 -30.24 -28.39 4.45
N ALA A 118 -30.77 -27.18 4.65
CA ALA A 118 -32.15 -26.98 5.11
C ALA A 118 -33.18 -27.57 4.13
N ASP A 119 -32.95 -27.37 2.82
CA ASP A 119 -33.66 -28.00 1.72
C ASP A 119 -32.62 -28.23 0.60
N GLY A 120 -32.09 -29.45 0.45
CA GLY A 120 -31.03 -29.69 -0.53
C GLY A 120 -30.42 -31.08 -0.52
N VAL A 121 -29.43 -31.28 -1.39
CA VAL A 121 -28.73 -32.56 -1.54
C VAL A 121 -27.56 -32.59 -0.56
N VAL A 122 -27.53 -33.58 0.32
CA VAL A 122 -26.39 -33.83 1.20
C VAL A 122 -25.20 -34.24 0.34
N VAL A 123 -24.08 -33.53 0.51
CA VAL A 123 -22.80 -33.91 -0.11
C VAL A 123 -21.76 -33.93 1.00
N ASP A 124 -21.17 -35.11 1.22
CA ASP A 124 -20.09 -35.27 2.20
C ASP A 124 -18.76 -34.81 1.60
N SER A 125 -17.86 -34.31 2.45
CA SER A 125 -16.53 -33.83 2.04
C SER A 125 -15.73 -34.85 1.21
N PRO A 126 -15.68 -36.15 1.56
CA PRO A 126 -14.96 -37.15 0.76
C PRO A 126 -15.49 -37.35 -0.67
N ASP A 127 -16.77 -37.02 -0.92
CA ASP A 127 -17.40 -37.23 -2.23
C ASP A 127 -17.11 -36.07 -3.19
N VAL A 128 -16.78 -34.88 -2.67
CA VAL A 128 -16.55 -33.67 -3.48
C VAL A 128 -15.44 -33.87 -4.52
N ALA A 129 -14.34 -34.55 -4.16
CA ALA A 129 -13.25 -34.81 -5.08
C ALA A 129 -13.68 -35.66 -6.30
N ALA A 130 -14.49 -36.71 -6.07
CA ALA A 130 -15.00 -37.56 -7.14
C ALA A 130 -15.99 -36.81 -8.03
N LEU A 131 -16.87 -36.01 -7.42
CA LEU A 131 -17.86 -35.18 -8.14
C LEU A 131 -17.17 -34.09 -8.97
N LEU A 132 -16.12 -33.44 -8.44
CA LEU A 132 -15.28 -32.50 -9.19
C LEU A 132 -14.63 -33.16 -10.40
N GLY A 133 -14.06 -34.36 -10.23
CA GLY A 133 -13.49 -35.14 -11.32
C GLY A 133 -14.51 -35.38 -12.44
N SER A 134 -15.73 -35.79 -12.08
CA SER A 134 -16.82 -35.98 -13.05
C SER A 134 -17.22 -34.67 -13.77
N LEU A 135 -17.28 -33.54 -13.05
CA LEU A 135 -17.58 -32.23 -13.64
C LEU A 135 -16.47 -31.75 -14.60
N VAL A 136 -15.21 -32.08 -14.32
CA VAL A 136 -14.07 -31.83 -15.21
C VAL A 136 -14.17 -32.71 -16.46
N ASP A 137 -14.46 -34.00 -16.33
CA ASP A 137 -14.68 -34.92 -17.45
C ASP A 137 -15.83 -34.47 -18.37
N LYS A 138 -16.83 -33.80 -17.78
CA LYS A 138 -17.98 -33.19 -18.48
C LYS A 138 -17.71 -31.76 -18.98
N SER A 139 -16.48 -31.24 -18.80
CA SER A 139 -16.04 -29.90 -19.23
C SER A 139 -16.85 -28.74 -18.66
N LEU A 140 -17.48 -28.92 -17.49
CA LEU A 140 -18.20 -27.87 -16.76
C LEU A 140 -17.29 -27.13 -15.75
N VAL A 141 -16.23 -27.81 -15.32
CA VAL A 141 -15.16 -27.27 -14.48
C VAL A 141 -13.85 -27.39 -15.26
N VAL A 142 -13.04 -26.33 -15.22
CA VAL A 142 -11.68 -26.35 -15.75
C VAL A 142 -10.73 -26.65 -14.60
N ALA A 143 -9.97 -27.74 -14.73
CA ALA A 143 -8.84 -28.05 -13.85
C ALA A 143 -7.52 -27.67 -14.55
N ALA A 144 -6.69 -26.88 -13.90
CA ALA A 144 -5.37 -26.51 -14.39
C ALA A 144 -4.38 -26.36 -13.23
N PRO A 145 -3.09 -26.66 -13.43
CA PRO A 145 -2.08 -26.39 -12.41
C PRO A 145 -1.99 -24.88 -12.16
N GLY A 146 -1.95 -24.49 -10.89
CA GLY A 146 -1.67 -23.13 -10.43
C GLY A 146 -0.17 -22.85 -10.36
N ASP A 147 0.18 -21.63 -9.98
CA ASP A 147 1.57 -21.19 -9.80
C ASP A 147 2.29 -21.93 -8.65
N ASP A 148 1.52 -22.56 -7.76
CA ASP A 148 1.97 -23.41 -6.66
C ASP A 148 2.10 -24.89 -7.04
N GLU A 149 1.98 -25.22 -8.33
CA GLU A 149 1.93 -26.57 -8.88
C GLU A 149 0.74 -27.42 -8.40
N GLU A 150 -0.17 -26.85 -7.60
CA GLU A 150 -1.41 -27.51 -7.17
C GLU A 150 -2.52 -27.35 -8.22
N MET A 151 -3.39 -28.35 -8.35
CA MET A 151 -4.54 -28.28 -9.25
C MET A 151 -5.57 -27.27 -8.74
N ARG A 152 -6.02 -26.39 -9.64
CA ARG A 152 -7.06 -25.39 -9.39
C ARG A 152 -8.28 -25.61 -10.25
N TYR A 153 -9.44 -25.44 -9.63
CA TYR A 153 -10.75 -25.69 -10.22
C TYR A 153 -11.49 -24.38 -10.38
N ARG A 154 -11.90 -24.06 -11.61
CA ARG A 154 -12.69 -22.86 -11.90
C ARG A 154 -13.83 -23.16 -12.86
N LEU A 155 -14.92 -22.42 -12.71
CA LEU A 155 -16.00 -22.42 -13.68
C LEU A 155 -15.64 -21.53 -14.87
N LEU A 156 -16.15 -21.89 -16.05
CA LEU A 156 -16.20 -20.95 -17.17
C LEU A 156 -17.23 -19.87 -16.86
N GLU A 157 -17.00 -18.62 -17.26
CA GLU A 157 -17.84 -17.46 -16.91
C GLU A 157 -19.35 -17.73 -17.09
N THR A 158 -19.77 -18.21 -18.27
CA THR A 158 -21.17 -18.52 -18.57
C THR A 158 -21.74 -19.67 -17.74
N VAL A 159 -20.90 -20.63 -17.33
CA VAL A 159 -21.30 -21.74 -16.43
C VAL A 159 -21.40 -21.24 -14.99
N GLY A 160 -20.50 -20.34 -14.58
CA GLY A 160 -20.51 -19.71 -13.26
C GLY A 160 -21.77 -18.87 -13.02
N GLU A 161 -22.16 -18.02 -13.98
CA GLU A 161 -23.40 -17.24 -13.92
C GLU A 161 -24.63 -18.17 -13.80
N TYR A 162 -24.68 -19.21 -14.62
CA TYR A 162 -25.76 -20.20 -14.57
C TYR A 162 -25.80 -20.95 -13.23
N ALA A 163 -24.65 -21.42 -12.76
CA ALA A 163 -24.51 -22.12 -11.49
C ALA A 163 -24.94 -21.24 -10.31
N ALA A 164 -24.67 -19.94 -10.34
CA ALA A 164 -25.12 -18.98 -9.34
C ALA A 164 -26.65 -18.82 -9.34
N GLU A 165 -27.31 -18.73 -10.51
CA GLU A 165 -28.78 -18.73 -10.60
C GLU A 165 -29.36 -20.04 -10.01
N ARG A 166 -28.72 -21.18 -10.27
CA ARG A 166 -29.15 -22.47 -9.70
C ARG A 166 -28.91 -22.56 -8.18
N LEU A 167 -27.90 -21.87 -7.66
CA LEU A 167 -27.65 -21.79 -6.22
C LEU A 167 -28.77 -21.01 -5.50
N ASP A 168 -29.24 -19.92 -6.12
CA ASP A 168 -30.40 -19.15 -5.65
C ASP A 168 -31.68 -19.99 -5.66
N GLU A 169 -31.96 -20.66 -6.77
CA GLU A 169 -33.15 -21.51 -6.91
C GLU A 169 -33.18 -22.67 -5.90
N ALA A 170 -32.00 -23.17 -5.51
CA ALA A 170 -31.87 -24.22 -4.51
C ALA A 170 -32.02 -23.72 -3.07
N GLY A 171 -32.04 -22.40 -2.82
CA GLY A 171 -32.10 -21.84 -1.46
C GLY A 171 -30.86 -22.11 -0.61
N GLU A 172 -29.75 -22.51 -1.23
CA GLU A 172 -28.51 -22.89 -0.52
C GLU A 172 -27.52 -21.73 -0.38
N ARG A 173 -27.78 -20.57 -0.99
CA ARG A 173 -26.83 -19.43 -1.08
C ARG A 173 -26.26 -19.04 0.28
N ASP A 174 -27.11 -18.72 1.26
CA ASP A 174 -26.66 -18.23 2.56
C ASP A 174 -25.73 -19.23 3.28
N ALA A 175 -26.06 -20.53 3.22
CA ALA A 175 -25.26 -21.58 3.83
C ALA A 175 -23.89 -21.74 3.15
N VAL A 176 -23.85 -21.66 1.82
CA VAL A 176 -22.62 -21.77 1.02
C VAL A 176 -21.73 -20.55 1.17
N GLU A 177 -22.32 -19.35 1.11
CA GLU A 177 -21.62 -18.08 1.34
C GLU A 177 -21.04 -18.04 2.75
N ARG A 178 -21.76 -18.54 3.76
CA ARG A 178 -21.24 -18.65 5.14
C ARG A 178 -20.05 -19.61 5.23
N ARG A 179 -20.09 -20.79 4.59
CA ARG A 179 -18.94 -21.71 4.58
C ARG A 179 -17.74 -21.12 3.85
N HIS A 180 -17.96 -20.47 2.71
CA HIS A 180 -16.92 -19.74 1.98
C HIS A 180 -16.28 -18.65 2.85
N LEU A 181 -17.11 -17.85 3.50
CA LEU A 181 -16.67 -16.82 4.45
C LEU A 181 -15.80 -17.41 5.57
N VAL A 182 -16.27 -18.45 6.27
CA VAL A 182 -15.51 -19.08 7.37
C VAL A 182 -14.18 -19.64 6.87
N HIS A 183 -14.17 -20.30 5.71
CA HIS A 183 -12.96 -20.87 5.10
C HIS A 183 -11.91 -19.79 4.82
N TYR A 184 -12.28 -18.74 4.07
CA TYR A 184 -11.32 -17.68 3.70
C TYR A 184 -10.99 -16.74 4.87
N ARG A 185 -11.87 -16.61 5.86
CA ARG A 185 -11.55 -15.95 7.14
C ARG A 185 -10.47 -16.70 7.89
N GLU A 186 -10.59 -18.02 8.04
CA GLU A 186 -9.55 -18.83 8.69
C GLU A 186 -8.24 -18.83 7.89
N LEU A 187 -8.32 -18.89 6.55
CA LEU A 187 -7.14 -18.77 5.69
C LEU A 187 -6.41 -17.45 5.95
N ALA A 188 -7.14 -16.32 5.99
CA ALA A 188 -6.57 -15.01 6.30
C ALA A 188 -5.95 -14.99 7.70
N ARG A 189 -6.70 -15.44 8.72
CA ARG A 189 -6.29 -15.42 10.14
C ARG A 189 -5.02 -16.22 10.41
N LEU A 190 -4.89 -17.40 9.79
CA LEU A 190 -3.74 -18.29 9.98
C LEU A 190 -2.52 -17.88 9.14
N THR A 191 -2.75 -17.24 7.99
CA THR A 191 -1.66 -16.85 7.08
C THR A 191 -1.05 -15.50 7.45
N GLY A 192 -1.84 -14.56 7.99
CA GLY A 192 -1.38 -13.22 8.36
C GLY A 192 -0.09 -13.22 9.22
N PRO A 193 -0.04 -13.97 10.33
CA PRO A 193 1.17 -14.07 11.16
C PRO A 193 2.38 -14.67 10.45
N ARG A 194 2.17 -15.56 9.46
CA ARG A 194 3.26 -16.20 8.70
C ARG A 194 4.00 -15.24 7.77
N MET A 195 3.44 -14.04 7.54
CA MET A 195 4.10 -12.98 6.78
C MET A 195 5.29 -12.33 7.50
N ARG A 196 5.51 -12.68 8.77
CA ARG A 196 6.51 -12.09 9.67
C ARG A 196 7.59 -13.11 10.02
N GLY A 197 8.45 -13.42 9.04
CA GLY A 197 9.55 -14.37 9.18
C GLY A 197 9.70 -15.31 7.98
N VAL A 198 10.29 -16.49 8.19
CA VAL A 198 10.69 -17.44 7.12
C VAL A 198 9.59 -17.84 6.13
N GLY A 199 8.31 -17.78 6.53
CA GLY A 199 7.16 -18.10 5.67
C GLY A 199 6.62 -16.91 4.87
N GLN A 200 7.32 -15.76 4.88
CA GLN A 200 6.81 -14.50 4.36
C GLN A 200 6.45 -14.58 2.88
N ARG A 201 7.31 -15.18 2.06
CA ARG A 201 7.10 -15.28 0.61
C ARG A 201 5.92 -16.17 0.27
N GLU A 202 5.85 -17.34 0.89
CA GLU A 202 4.77 -18.29 0.69
C GLU A 202 3.43 -17.69 1.14
N ALA A 203 3.43 -16.96 2.27
CA ALA A 203 2.24 -16.27 2.76
C ALA A 203 1.78 -15.16 1.80
N ILE A 204 2.70 -14.34 1.27
CA ILE A 204 2.39 -13.30 0.28
C ILE A 204 1.83 -13.93 -1.00
N ALA A 205 2.46 -15.01 -1.50
CA ALA A 205 2.00 -15.71 -2.69
C ALA A 205 0.61 -16.34 -2.48
N LEU A 206 0.32 -16.88 -1.29
CA LEU A 206 -0.98 -17.41 -0.94
C LEU A 206 -2.06 -16.32 -0.92
N PHE A 207 -1.82 -15.19 -0.27
CA PHE A 207 -2.78 -14.08 -0.26
C PHE A 207 -2.98 -13.45 -1.64
N GLN A 208 -1.93 -13.30 -2.44
CA GLN A 208 -2.09 -12.82 -3.81
C GLN A 208 -2.99 -13.74 -4.63
N ARG A 209 -2.84 -15.06 -4.45
CA ARG A 209 -3.60 -16.07 -5.16
C ARG A 209 -5.07 -16.15 -4.72
N GLU A 210 -5.32 -16.04 -3.42
CA GLU A 210 -6.68 -16.12 -2.84
C GLU A 210 -7.35 -14.75 -2.66
N TYR A 211 -6.75 -13.67 -3.18
CA TYR A 211 -7.17 -12.31 -2.89
C TYR A 211 -8.64 -12.05 -3.25
N GLU A 212 -9.07 -12.48 -4.44
CA GLU A 212 -10.44 -12.30 -4.90
C GLU A 212 -11.45 -13.12 -4.08
N ASN A 213 -11.06 -14.30 -3.59
CA ASN A 213 -11.87 -15.08 -2.67
C ASN A 213 -11.98 -14.39 -1.31
N ILE A 214 -10.90 -13.81 -0.78
CA ILE A 214 -10.92 -13.05 0.49
C ILE A 214 -11.78 -11.78 0.35
N ARG A 215 -11.68 -11.05 -0.76
CA ARG A 215 -12.56 -9.90 -1.06
C ARG A 215 -14.03 -10.33 -1.13
N THR A 216 -14.29 -11.50 -1.69
CA THR A 216 -15.64 -12.07 -1.78
C THR A 216 -16.18 -12.44 -0.42
N ALA A 217 -15.37 -13.07 0.44
CA ALA A 217 -15.71 -13.32 1.84
C ALA A 217 -16.03 -12.02 2.60
N LEU A 218 -15.22 -10.96 2.46
CA LEU A 218 -15.51 -9.64 3.04
C LEU A 218 -16.86 -9.08 2.58
N ARG A 219 -17.21 -9.21 1.28
CA ARG A 219 -18.52 -8.80 0.77
C ARG A 219 -19.66 -9.56 1.44
N HIS A 220 -19.53 -10.88 1.58
CA HIS A 220 -20.53 -11.71 2.26
C HIS A 220 -20.69 -11.30 3.73
N ALA A 221 -19.59 -11.12 4.46
CA ALA A 221 -19.61 -10.68 5.86
C ALA A 221 -20.32 -9.33 6.04
N VAL A 222 -20.01 -8.35 5.18
CA VAL A 222 -20.64 -7.02 5.21
C VAL A 222 -22.13 -7.09 4.86
N ALA A 223 -22.50 -7.83 3.80
CA ALA A 223 -23.89 -7.98 3.38
C ALA A 223 -24.75 -8.66 4.46
N ALA A 224 -24.21 -9.69 5.12
CA ALA A 224 -24.85 -10.40 6.21
C ALA A 224 -24.75 -9.67 7.57
N ARG A 225 -24.05 -8.53 7.63
CA ARG A 225 -23.77 -7.75 8.85
C ARG A 225 -23.04 -8.59 9.93
N GLU A 226 -22.21 -9.56 9.53
CA GLU A 226 -21.38 -10.38 10.41
C GLU A 226 -20.12 -9.62 10.85
N GLU A 227 -20.29 -8.71 11.83
CA GLU A 227 -19.25 -7.79 12.30
C GLU A 227 -17.94 -8.50 12.69
N HIS A 228 -18.01 -9.55 13.51
CA HIS A 228 -16.81 -10.23 14.01
C HIS A 228 -15.99 -10.85 12.88
N GLU A 229 -16.66 -11.35 11.84
CA GLU A 229 -16.00 -11.96 10.68
C GLU A 229 -15.31 -10.90 9.83
N ALA A 230 -16.00 -9.79 9.55
CA ALA A 230 -15.43 -8.67 8.81
C ALA A 230 -14.21 -8.09 9.53
N LEU A 231 -14.30 -7.84 10.84
CA LEU A 231 -13.18 -7.34 11.65
C LEU A 231 -11.99 -8.31 11.64
N CYS A 232 -12.24 -9.62 11.79
CA CYS A 232 -11.17 -10.63 11.78
C CYS A 232 -10.41 -10.65 10.45
N ILE A 233 -11.12 -10.60 9.31
CA ILE A 233 -10.48 -10.57 8.00
C ILE A 233 -9.68 -9.27 7.80
N VAL A 234 -10.28 -8.12 8.10
CA VAL A 234 -9.60 -6.80 7.94
C VAL A 234 -8.31 -6.75 8.74
N LEU A 235 -8.34 -7.15 10.01
CA LEU A 235 -7.15 -7.18 10.87
C LEU A 235 -6.08 -8.15 10.35
N SER A 236 -6.50 -9.30 9.83
CA SER A 236 -5.58 -10.32 9.28
C SER A 236 -4.94 -9.89 7.95
N MET A 237 -5.66 -9.11 7.14
CA MET A 237 -5.21 -8.61 5.84
C MET A 237 -4.43 -7.30 5.91
N ALA A 238 -4.52 -6.58 7.03
CA ALA A 238 -3.93 -5.25 7.22
C ALA A 238 -2.45 -5.19 6.83
N TRP A 239 -1.66 -6.17 7.28
CA TRP A 239 -0.23 -6.24 6.98
C TRP A 239 0.05 -6.45 5.50
N TYR A 240 -0.71 -7.33 4.84
CA TYR A 240 -0.57 -7.59 3.42
C TYR A 240 -0.89 -6.37 2.57
N TRP A 241 -1.97 -5.66 2.89
CA TRP A 241 -2.30 -4.43 2.18
C TRP A 241 -1.20 -3.39 2.31
N MET A 242 -0.60 -3.25 3.49
CA MET A 242 0.52 -2.34 3.69
C MET A 242 1.76 -2.76 2.89
N LEU A 243 2.16 -4.03 2.96
CA LEU A 243 3.30 -4.57 2.20
C LEU A 243 3.15 -4.38 0.68
N ARG A 244 1.92 -4.45 0.17
CA ARG A 244 1.61 -4.37 -1.26
C ARG A 244 1.16 -3.00 -1.73
N ASP A 245 1.20 -1.98 -0.86
CA ASP A 245 0.71 -0.61 -1.12
C ASP A 245 -0.76 -0.57 -1.60
N LEU A 246 -1.60 -1.50 -1.13
CA LEU A 246 -3.03 -1.61 -1.45
C LEU A 246 -3.88 -0.70 -0.55
N ARG A 247 -3.56 0.59 -0.52
CA ARG A 247 -4.19 1.58 0.38
C ARG A 247 -5.69 1.74 0.17
N SER A 248 -6.14 1.75 -1.09
CA SER A 248 -7.55 1.88 -1.42
C SER A 248 -8.38 0.73 -0.86
N ASP A 249 -7.85 -0.49 -0.94
CA ASP A 249 -8.51 -1.69 -0.40
C ASP A 249 -8.50 -1.66 1.13
N ALA A 250 -7.35 -1.33 1.75
CA ALA A 250 -7.27 -1.19 3.20
C ALA A 250 -8.28 -0.16 3.74
N ARG A 251 -8.40 0.99 3.08
CA ARG A 251 -9.37 2.04 3.42
C ARG A 251 -10.80 1.54 3.25
N GLN A 252 -11.17 1.08 2.06
CA GLN A 252 -12.52 0.65 1.73
C GLN A 252 -13.03 -0.43 2.70
N TRP A 253 -12.24 -1.48 2.92
CA TRP A 253 -12.66 -2.61 3.75
C TRP A 253 -12.69 -2.26 5.24
N SER A 254 -11.76 -1.43 5.70
CA SER A 254 -11.78 -0.94 7.10
C SER A 254 -12.98 -0.03 7.36
N GLU A 255 -13.36 0.84 6.42
CA GLU A 255 -14.56 1.68 6.52
C GLU A 255 -15.85 0.84 6.56
N LEU A 256 -15.98 -0.15 5.66
CA LEU A 256 -17.13 -1.04 5.63
C LEU A 256 -17.25 -1.86 6.92
N ALA A 257 -16.16 -2.46 7.40
CA ALA A 257 -16.18 -3.23 8.64
C ALA A 257 -16.49 -2.33 9.87
N ALA A 258 -15.91 -1.13 9.94
CA ALA A 258 -16.20 -0.18 11.02
C ALA A 258 -17.68 0.25 11.04
N SER A 259 -18.35 0.34 9.88
CA SER A 259 -19.77 0.71 9.78
C SER A 259 -20.75 -0.33 10.33
N LEU A 260 -20.28 -1.53 10.64
CA LEU A 260 -21.09 -2.60 11.24
C LEU A 260 -21.30 -2.41 12.75
N GLY A 261 -20.39 -1.70 13.42
CA GLY A 261 -20.38 -1.50 14.87
C GLY A 261 -20.34 -0.04 15.31
N PRO A 262 -20.37 0.21 16.64
CA PRO A 262 -20.15 1.54 17.20
C PRO A 262 -18.71 2.02 16.97
N ASP A 263 -18.54 3.33 16.81
CA ASP A 263 -17.23 3.98 16.76
C ASP A 263 -16.50 3.84 18.11
N PRO A 264 -15.36 3.13 18.16
CA PRO A 264 -14.64 2.88 19.40
C PRO A 264 -13.96 4.14 19.99
N PHE A 265 -13.87 5.22 19.21
CA PHE A 265 -13.26 6.48 19.61
C PHE A 265 -14.27 7.64 19.68
N ALA A 266 -15.57 7.31 19.76
CA ALA A 266 -16.61 8.31 19.99
C ALA A 266 -16.42 9.01 21.36
N PRO A 267 -16.69 10.33 21.48
CA PRO A 267 -16.64 11.04 22.76
C PRO A 267 -17.56 10.41 23.82
N PRO A 268 -17.15 10.35 25.10
CA PRO A 268 -15.94 10.97 25.68
C PRO A 268 -14.65 10.13 25.54
N GLY A 269 -14.67 9.01 24.80
CA GLY A 269 -13.59 8.04 24.78
C GLY A 269 -13.61 7.09 25.98
N VAL A 270 -13.14 5.86 25.79
CA VAL A 270 -13.07 4.84 26.84
C VAL A 270 -11.65 4.30 26.89
N ARG A 271 -11.06 4.22 28.09
CA ARG A 271 -9.73 3.63 28.27
C ARG A 271 -9.76 2.15 27.93
N ALA A 272 -8.80 1.69 27.12
CA ALA A 272 -8.66 0.27 26.82
C ALA A 272 -8.14 -0.51 28.05
N PRO A 273 -8.68 -1.71 28.35
CA PRO A 273 -8.04 -2.63 29.28
C PRO A 273 -6.71 -3.13 28.70
N ALA A 274 -5.86 -3.77 29.50
CA ALA A 274 -4.67 -4.45 28.99
C ALA A 274 -5.03 -5.87 28.56
N LEU A 275 -4.83 -6.20 27.28
CA LEU A 275 -5.16 -7.50 26.69
C LEU A 275 -3.89 -8.17 26.16
N MET A 276 -3.60 -9.39 26.64
CA MET A 276 -2.42 -10.15 26.23
C MET A 276 -2.62 -10.90 24.91
N GLU A 277 -3.85 -11.29 24.59
CA GLU A 277 -4.23 -11.94 23.33
C GLU A 277 -4.66 -10.87 22.33
N GLY A 278 -4.27 -11.05 21.06
CA GLY A 278 -4.76 -10.26 19.94
C GLY A 278 -6.14 -10.73 19.47
N ALA A 279 -6.89 -9.82 18.85
CA ALA A 279 -8.26 -10.08 18.38
C ALA A 279 -8.35 -11.20 17.31
N THR A 280 -7.25 -11.53 16.64
CA THR A 280 -7.19 -12.57 15.60
C THR A 280 -6.55 -13.88 16.08
N ASP A 281 -6.13 -13.97 17.35
CA ASP A 281 -5.49 -15.18 17.90
C ASP A 281 -6.48 -16.35 17.95
N ARG A 282 -7.77 -16.05 18.18
CA ARG A 282 -8.89 -17.00 18.18
C ARG A 282 -9.87 -16.70 17.03
N PRO A 283 -10.51 -17.72 16.44
CA PRO A 283 -11.58 -17.49 15.48
C PRO A 283 -12.80 -16.83 16.17
N PRO A 284 -13.53 -15.94 15.48
CA PRO A 284 -14.85 -15.49 15.91
C PRO A 284 -15.81 -16.62 16.36
N PRO A 285 -16.74 -16.35 17.30
CA PRO A 285 -17.05 -15.04 17.88
C PRO A 285 -16.02 -14.57 18.93
N MET A 286 -15.85 -13.25 19.01
CA MET A 286 -15.00 -12.59 20.00
C MET A 286 -15.81 -12.26 21.24
N ASP A 287 -15.19 -12.27 22.42
CA ASP A 287 -15.80 -11.70 23.64
C ASP A 287 -15.87 -10.16 23.56
N ASP A 288 -16.59 -9.53 24.49
CA ASP A 288 -16.86 -8.09 24.47
C ASP A 288 -15.58 -7.23 24.48
N GLU A 289 -14.55 -7.65 25.23
CA GLU A 289 -13.29 -6.91 25.32
C GLU A 289 -12.48 -7.02 24.02
N GLN A 290 -12.39 -8.22 23.45
CA GLN A 290 -11.72 -8.48 22.18
C GLN A 290 -12.46 -7.83 21.00
N LEU A 291 -13.79 -7.83 21.01
CA LEU A 291 -14.59 -7.13 20.00
C LEU A 291 -14.34 -5.62 20.04
N ALA A 292 -14.30 -5.03 21.25
CA ALA A 292 -13.97 -3.62 21.41
C ALA A 292 -12.53 -3.30 20.93
N GLU A 293 -11.57 -4.18 21.18
CA GLU A 293 -10.20 -4.03 20.68
C GLU A 293 -10.12 -4.21 19.17
N ALA A 294 -10.86 -5.16 18.59
CA ALA A 294 -10.92 -5.37 17.14
C ALA A 294 -11.44 -4.11 16.42
N ARG A 295 -12.49 -3.48 16.96
CA ARG A 295 -13.00 -2.18 16.46
C ARG A 295 -11.92 -1.11 16.53
N ARG A 296 -11.21 -0.98 17.66
CA ARG A 296 -10.10 -0.01 17.81
C ARG A 296 -9.01 -0.28 16.78
N GLY A 297 -8.62 -1.54 16.60
CA GLY A 297 -7.60 -1.94 15.62
C GLY A 297 -7.97 -1.57 14.19
N VAL A 298 -9.20 -1.82 13.76
CA VAL A 298 -9.69 -1.41 12.43
C VAL A 298 -9.72 0.12 12.27
N ALA A 299 -10.17 0.84 13.30
CA ALA A 299 -10.14 2.30 13.29
C ALA A 299 -8.70 2.87 13.29
N LEU A 300 -7.72 2.18 13.89
CA LEU A 300 -6.31 2.54 13.83
C LEU A 300 -5.69 2.29 12.45
N ILE A 301 -6.10 1.25 11.73
CA ILE A 301 -5.69 1.04 10.32
C ILE A 301 -6.09 2.24 9.46
N GLN A 302 -7.27 2.81 9.69
CA GLN A 302 -7.72 4.00 8.96
C GLN A 302 -6.81 5.21 9.17
N LEU A 303 -6.17 5.36 10.34
CA LEU A 303 -5.18 6.43 10.57
C LEU A 303 -3.97 6.34 9.62
N SER A 304 -3.57 5.12 9.25
CA SER A 304 -2.42 4.87 8.37
C SER A 304 -2.74 5.07 6.88
N GLY A 305 -4.03 5.01 6.51
CA GLY A 305 -4.49 5.01 5.11
C GLY A 305 -5.07 6.34 4.61
N VAL A 306 -4.92 7.44 5.36
CA VAL A 306 -5.47 8.73 4.94
C VAL A 306 -4.46 9.43 4.02
N ASP A 307 -4.64 9.33 2.71
CA ASP A 307 -3.85 10.08 1.73
C ASP A 307 -3.93 11.59 1.96
N ASN A 308 -4.99 12.08 2.64
CA ASN A 308 -5.22 13.46 3.07
C ASN A 308 -5.17 13.66 4.60
N ALA A 309 -4.43 12.81 5.33
CA ALA A 309 -4.41 12.73 6.80
C ALA A 309 -4.37 14.11 7.46
N ILE A 310 -3.48 14.98 6.99
CA ILE A 310 -3.17 16.24 7.65
C ILE A 310 -4.36 17.21 7.62
N SER A 311 -5.11 17.29 6.52
CA SER A 311 -6.29 18.17 6.42
C SER A 311 -7.40 17.73 7.37
N GLU A 312 -7.70 16.42 7.36
CA GLU A 312 -8.70 15.82 8.24
C GLU A 312 -8.34 15.99 9.72
N TRP A 313 -7.09 15.67 10.08
CA TRP A 313 -6.59 15.73 11.45
C TRP A 313 -6.33 17.15 11.96
N SER A 314 -6.21 18.14 11.07
CA SER A 314 -6.00 19.54 11.46
C SER A 314 -7.28 20.25 11.90
N THR A 315 -8.45 19.73 11.54
CA THR A 315 -9.75 20.25 11.99
C THR A 315 -9.90 20.16 13.51
N PRO A 316 -10.69 21.04 14.17
CA PRO A 316 -10.97 20.92 15.59
C PRO A 316 -11.51 19.54 15.98
N GLU A 317 -12.35 18.94 15.14
CA GLU A 317 -12.94 17.61 15.29
C GLU A 317 -11.88 16.51 15.17
N GLY A 318 -11.03 16.57 14.13
CA GLY A 318 -9.90 15.66 13.94
C GLY A 318 -8.92 15.69 15.11
N LYS A 319 -8.56 16.89 15.60
CA LYS A 319 -7.72 17.06 16.80
C LYS A 319 -8.38 16.53 18.07
N ALA A 320 -9.71 16.65 18.20
CA ALA A 320 -10.43 16.05 19.32
C ALA A 320 -10.41 14.52 19.26
N ARG A 321 -10.61 13.94 18.06
CA ARG A 321 -10.53 12.50 17.83
C ARG A 321 -9.14 11.94 18.11
N LEU A 322 -8.07 12.58 17.63
CA LEU A 322 -6.69 12.14 17.91
C LEU A 322 -6.35 12.20 19.40
N ARG A 323 -6.89 13.17 20.15
CA ARG A 323 -6.74 13.21 21.61
C ARG A 323 -7.45 12.04 22.28
N ILE A 324 -8.68 11.71 21.86
CA ILE A 324 -9.39 10.51 22.36
C ILE A 324 -8.58 9.24 22.07
N ILE A 325 -8.05 9.09 20.86
CA ILE A 325 -7.21 7.94 20.49
C ILE A 325 -5.96 7.88 21.37
N THR A 326 -5.25 9.01 21.52
CA THR A 326 -4.07 9.14 22.38
C THR A 326 -4.38 8.76 23.83
N ASP A 327 -5.51 9.23 24.34
CA ASP A 327 -5.97 8.96 25.69
C ASP A 327 -6.66 7.60 25.84
N THR A 328 -6.85 6.82 24.77
CA THR A 328 -7.45 5.46 24.89
C THR A 328 -6.44 4.48 25.49
N TYR A 329 -5.17 4.57 25.08
CA TYR A 329 -4.11 3.65 25.49
C TYR A 329 -3.10 4.30 26.44
N ARG A 330 -2.30 3.46 27.11
CA ARG A 330 -1.14 3.88 27.89
C ARG A 330 0.13 3.37 27.22
N PRO A 331 1.25 4.13 27.30
CA PRO A 331 2.55 3.62 26.87
C PRO A 331 2.84 2.25 27.51
N GLY A 332 3.33 1.32 26.71
CA GLY A 332 3.76 -0.01 27.17
C GLY A 332 2.66 -1.05 27.31
N MET A 333 1.44 -0.77 26.81
CA MET A 333 0.39 -1.79 26.73
C MET A 333 0.76 -2.88 25.69
N PRO A 334 0.42 -4.15 25.94
CA PRO A 334 0.68 -5.23 24.97
C PRO A 334 0.08 -4.93 23.59
N GLN A 335 -1.10 -4.31 23.54
CA GLN A 335 -1.78 -3.97 22.28
C GLN A 335 -1.03 -2.92 21.45
N THR A 336 -0.44 -1.90 22.09
CA THR A 336 0.30 -0.85 21.38
C THR A 336 1.65 -1.33 20.84
N CYS A 337 2.10 -2.50 21.27
CA CYS A 337 3.33 -3.12 20.79
C CYS A 337 3.11 -3.98 19.54
N ARG A 338 1.85 -4.30 19.19
CA ARG A 338 1.48 -5.18 18.08
C ARG A 338 0.72 -4.42 17.02
N MET A 339 0.84 -4.85 15.76
CA MET A 339 0.01 -4.32 14.68
C MET A 339 -1.46 -4.76 14.90
N PRO A 340 -2.46 -3.90 14.63
CA PRO A 340 -2.35 -2.50 14.19
C PRO A 340 -2.24 -1.47 15.34
N GLY A 341 -2.21 -1.91 16.61
CA GLY A 341 -2.14 -1.04 17.78
C GLY A 341 -0.93 -0.09 17.80
N THR A 342 0.18 -0.43 17.14
CA THR A 342 1.34 0.46 16.92
C THR A 342 0.99 1.75 16.18
N PHE A 343 -0.06 1.77 15.35
CA PHE A 343 -0.53 2.98 14.67
C PHE A 343 -1.06 4.05 15.64
N TRP A 344 -1.33 3.68 16.90
CA TRP A 344 -1.58 4.65 17.98
C TRP A 344 -0.45 5.68 18.13
N LEU A 345 0.80 5.29 17.83
CA LEU A 345 1.95 6.20 17.85
C LEU A 345 1.76 7.41 16.93
N PHE A 346 1.07 7.26 15.78
CA PHE A 346 0.76 8.39 14.90
C PHE A 346 -0.12 9.42 15.60
N ALA A 347 -1.11 9.00 16.39
CA ALA A 347 -1.93 9.92 17.15
C ALA A 347 -1.12 10.65 18.24
N VAL A 348 -0.20 9.94 18.90
CA VAL A 348 0.73 10.54 19.87
C VAL A 348 1.59 11.59 19.18
N MET A 349 2.20 11.26 18.05
CA MET A 349 3.07 12.15 17.27
C MET A 349 2.34 13.42 16.79
N LEU A 350 1.06 13.33 16.44
CA LEU A 350 0.26 14.46 15.97
C LEU A 350 -0.31 15.34 17.10
N THR A 351 -0.32 14.87 18.35
CA THR A 351 -0.97 15.58 19.47
C THR A 351 -0.09 15.87 20.67
N SER A 352 1.08 15.23 20.78
CA SER A 352 1.98 15.34 21.91
C SER A 352 3.24 16.15 21.58
N ASP A 353 3.90 16.64 22.61
CA ASP A 353 5.25 17.19 22.48
C ASP A 353 6.30 16.08 22.23
N MET A 354 7.49 16.51 21.83
CA MET A 354 8.59 15.60 21.48
C MET A 354 9.07 14.76 22.67
N ASP A 355 9.11 15.32 23.87
CA ASP A 355 9.61 14.61 25.05
C ASP A 355 8.68 13.44 25.41
N ARG A 356 7.37 13.68 25.33
CA ARG A 356 6.35 12.63 25.51
C ARG A 356 6.44 11.57 24.42
N LEU A 357 6.67 11.97 23.15
CA LEU A 357 6.83 11.01 22.05
C LEU A 357 8.02 10.06 22.30
N PHE A 358 9.19 10.59 22.66
CA PHE A 358 10.37 9.75 22.96
C PHE A 358 10.16 8.86 24.17
N ALA A 359 9.52 9.37 25.23
CA ALA A 359 9.16 8.54 26.38
C ALA A 359 8.22 7.38 26.01
N VAL A 360 7.27 7.62 25.09
CA VAL A 360 6.38 6.58 24.56
C VAL A 360 7.15 5.54 23.76
N LEU A 361 8.09 5.95 22.90
CA LEU A 361 8.94 5.04 22.12
C LEU A 361 9.81 4.16 23.01
N ASP A 362 10.49 4.75 23.99
CA ASP A 362 11.32 4.01 24.95
C ASP A 362 10.51 2.96 25.71
N GLU A 363 9.31 3.35 26.15
CA GLU A 363 8.39 2.46 26.83
C GLU A 363 7.83 1.38 25.90
N THR A 364 7.62 1.68 24.61
CA THR A 364 7.20 0.69 23.59
C THR A 364 8.28 -0.36 23.36
N VAL A 365 9.55 0.03 23.25
CA VAL A 365 10.68 -0.91 23.14
C VAL A 365 10.78 -1.75 24.42
N ARG A 366 10.70 -1.12 25.60
CA ARG A 366 10.75 -1.82 26.89
C ARG A 366 9.63 -2.84 27.02
N ALA A 367 8.40 -2.47 26.65
CA ALA A 367 7.24 -3.36 26.72
C ALA A 367 7.29 -4.45 25.65
N SER A 368 7.80 -4.17 24.45
CA SER A 368 8.02 -5.19 23.41
C SER A 368 9.00 -6.26 23.87
N ARG A 369 10.05 -5.90 24.64
CA ARG A 369 10.94 -6.88 25.28
C ARG A 369 10.24 -7.76 26.33
N LEU A 370 9.17 -7.27 26.97
CA LEU A 370 8.49 -7.97 28.06
C LEU A 370 7.28 -8.80 27.58
N HIS A 371 6.52 -8.27 26.63
CA HIS A 371 5.21 -8.78 26.20
C HIS A 371 5.10 -8.98 24.68
N GLY A 372 6.03 -8.42 23.89
CA GLY A 372 6.07 -8.55 22.44
C GLY A 372 6.78 -9.82 21.99
N GLY A 373 6.47 -10.26 20.77
CA GLY A 373 7.31 -11.23 20.08
C GLY A 373 8.58 -10.54 19.57
N GLU A 374 9.52 -11.35 19.07
CA GLU A 374 10.77 -10.83 18.49
C GLU A 374 10.48 -9.85 17.35
N TRP A 375 9.46 -10.14 16.52
CA TRP A 375 9.10 -9.28 15.41
C TRP A 375 8.62 -7.89 15.85
N GLU A 376 7.75 -7.83 16.87
CA GLU A 376 7.29 -6.55 17.43
C GLU A 376 8.44 -5.72 18.01
N LEU A 377 9.41 -6.38 18.67
CA LEU A 377 10.61 -5.71 19.17
C LEU A 377 11.43 -5.12 18.01
N GLY A 378 11.66 -5.90 16.95
CA GLY A 378 12.35 -5.42 15.75
C GLY A 378 11.66 -4.19 15.14
N SER A 379 10.32 -4.20 15.09
CA SER A 379 9.51 -3.09 14.57
C SER A 379 9.59 -1.84 15.46
N ALA A 380 9.51 -2.01 16.78
CA ALA A 380 9.63 -0.91 17.74
C ALA A 380 11.01 -0.26 17.69
N LEU A 381 12.08 -1.06 17.62
CA LEU A 381 13.46 -0.57 17.50
C LEU A 381 13.68 0.19 16.18
N HIS A 382 13.26 -0.37 15.05
CA HIS A 382 13.32 0.32 13.75
C HIS A 382 12.57 1.65 13.77
N THR A 383 11.34 1.67 14.33
CA THR A 383 10.54 2.90 14.42
C THR A 383 11.22 3.96 15.28
N ARG A 384 11.82 3.56 16.41
CA ARG A 384 12.57 4.48 17.28
C ARG A 384 13.84 4.98 16.58
N ALA A 385 14.55 4.12 15.85
CA ALA A 385 15.73 4.51 15.07
C ALA A 385 15.42 5.63 14.07
N ASN A 386 14.35 5.51 13.29
CA ASN A 386 13.93 6.53 12.31
C ASN A 386 13.56 7.89 12.95
N LEU A 387 13.10 7.90 14.21
CA LEU A 387 12.77 9.14 14.91
C LEU A 387 13.98 9.75 15.62
N LEU A 388 14.90 8.91 16.09
CA LEU A 388 16.15 9.35 16.72
C LEU A 388 17.18 9.86 15.69
N SER A 389 17.18 9.35 14.46
CA SER A 389 18.11 9.77 13.38
C SER A 389 18.02 11.28 13.09
N ASN A 390 16.86 11.89 13.26
CA ASN A 390 16.65 13.33 13.03
C ASN A 390 17.22 14.23 14.14
N LYS A 391 17.75 13.63 15.22
CA LYS A 391 18.45 14.34 16.30
C LYS A 391 19.93 13.99 16.27
N PRO A 392 20.83 14.90 15.85
CA PRO A 392 22.26 14.60 15.74
C PRO A 392 22.88 14.02 17.02
N GLU A 393 22.41 14.45 18.19
CA GLU A 393 22.87 13.94 19.48
C GLU A 393 22.41 12.52 19.83
N ARG A 394 21.45 11.97 19.08
CA ARG A 394 20.89 10.60 19.26
C ARG A 394 21.18 9.66 18.10
N VAL A 395 21.95 10.08 17.09
CA VAL A 395 22.28 9.24 15.91
C VAL A 395 22.97 7.93 16.29
N ALA A 396 23.80 7.93 17.34
CA ALA A 396 24.44 6.71 17.84
C ALA A 396 23.42 5.70 18.41
N ASP A 397 22.41 6.18 19.14
CA ASP A 397 21.33 5.33 19.65
C ASP A 397 20.47 4.81 18.50
N ALA A 398 20.18 5.65 17.49
CA ALA A 398 19.45 5.25 16.29
C ALA A 398 20.16 4.12 15.54
N ARG A 399 21.49 4.21 15.39
CA ARG A 399 22.31 3.16 14.77
C ARG A 399 22.24 1.85 15.57
N ALA A 400 22.39 1.91 16.89
CA ALA A 400 22.33 0.72 17.75
C ALA A 400 20.96 0.02 17.69
N ASP A 401 19.87 0.80 17.70
CA ASP A 401 18.53 0.25 17.54
C ASP A 401 18.32 -0.41 16.17
N ALA A 402 18.80 0.22 15.09
CA ALA A 402 18.73 -0.33 13.75
C ALA A 402 19.55 -1.62 13.60
N GLU A 403 20.71 -1.71 14.26
CA GLU A 403 21.54 -2.92 14.30
C GLU A 403 20.82 -4.08 15.03
N GLU A 404 20.28 -3.84 16.23
CA GLU A 404 19.52 -4.86 16.96
C GLU A 404 18.27 -5.30 16.18
N SER A 405 17.57 -4.35 15.55
CA SER A 405 16.43 -4.64 14.66
C SER A 405 16.82 -5.52 13.47
N LEU A 406 17.95 -5.23 12.82
CA LEU A 406 18.46 -6.02 11.69
C LEU A 406 18.82 -7.45 12.12
N GLU A 407 19.47 -7.62 13.29
CA GLU A 407 19.79 -8.94 13.83
C GLU A 407 18.53 -9.78 14.06
N ILE A 408 17.49 -9.16 14.62
CA ILE A 408 16.19 -9.80 14.85
C ILE A 408 15.57 -10.25 13.53
N TYR A 409 15.40 -9.34 12.55
CA TYR A 409 14.73 -9.68 11.29
C TYR A 409 15.51 -10.70 10.47
N THR A 410 16.84 -10.62 10.48
CA THR A 410 17.71 -11.62 9.83
C THR A 410 17.52 -13.00 10.48
N ARG A 411 17.46 -13.07 11.82
CA ARG A 411 17.19 -14.33 12.53
C ARG A 411 15.79 -14.89 12.21
N LEU A 412 14.80 -14.03 12.10
CA LEU A 412 13.42 -14.42 11.76
C LEU A 412 13.26 -14.82 10.29
N GLY A 413 14.20 -14.47 9.41
CA GLY A 413 14.07 -14.64 7.96
C GLY A 413 13.04 -13.69 7.35
N ASP A 414 12.86 -12.52 7.94
CA ASP A 414 11.94 -11.48 7.44
C ASP A 414 12.71 -10.54 6.50
N ASP A 415 12.57 -10.77 5.18
CA ASP A 415 13.25 -9.99 4.15
C ASP A 415 12.76 -8.51 4.18
N TRP A 416 11.45 -8.27 4.40
CA TRP A 416 10.92 -6.89 4.49
C TRP A 416 11.50 -6.13 5.69
N GLY A 417 11.50 -6.75 6.86
CA GLY A 417 12.00 -6.16 8.09
C GLY A 417 13.51 -5.89 8.03
N ALA A 418 14.27 -6.81 7.42
CA ALA A 418 15.70 -6.60 7.19
C ALA A 418 15.97 -5.37 6.30
N ALA A 419 15.17 -5.19 5.24
CA ALA A 419 15.26 -3.99 4.39
C ALA A 419 14.96 -2.70 5.18
N GLU A 420 13.93 -2.70 6.02
CA GLU A 420 13.59 -1.55 6.86
C GLU A 420 14.66 -1.23 7.91
N ALA A 421 15.23 -2.25 8.56
CA ALA A 421 16.31 -2.05 9.53
C ALA A 421 17.59 -1.51 8.87
N LEU A 422 17.94 -2.02 7.68
CA LEU A 422 19.04 -1.47 6.87
C LEU A 422 18.76 -0.04 6.42
N SER A 423 17.52 0.28 6.03
CA SER A 423 17.11 1.64 5.68
C SER A 423 17.33 2.61 6.84
N ALA A 424 16.90 2.22 8.04
CA ALA A 424 17.06 3.01 9.27
C ALA A 424 18.55 3.19 9.64
N ARG A 425 19.36 2.13 9.52
CA ARG A 425 20.82 2.22 9.76
C ARG A 425 21.50 3.11 8.72
N GLY A 426 21.10 3.01 7.46
CA GLY A 426 21.55 3.86 6.37
C GLY A 426 21.25 5.33 6.64
N GLU A 427 20.05 5.64 7.15
CA GLU A 427 19.67 7.01 7.53
C GLU A 427 20.50 7.51 8.71
N ALA A 428 20.72 6.69 9.74
CA ALA A 428 21.62 7.05 10.85
C ALA A 428 23.07 7.30 10.36
N ASN A 429 23.54 6.51 9.39
CA ASN A 429 24.86 6.69 8.79
C ASN A 429 24.95 7.99 7.97
N GLU A 430 23.92 8.32 7.20
CA GLU A 430 23.82 9.60 6.48
C GLU A 430 23.88 10.78 7.45
N ARG A 431 23.09 10.74 8.53
CA ARG A 431 23.05 11.79 9.56
C ARG A 431 24.36 11.93 10.33
N ALA A 432 25.16 10.87 10.40
CA ALA A 432 26.51 10.88 10.96
C ALA A 432 27.60 11.33 9.95
N GLY A 433 27.25 11.52 8.67
CA GLY A 433 28.21 11.81 7.59
C GLY A 433 28.99 10.60 7.07
N ASP A 434 28.62 9.37 7.47
CA ASP A 434 29.22 8.13 6.96
C ASP A 434 28.48 7.66 5.70
N PHE A 435 28.63 8.43 4.63
CA PHE A 435 27.90 8.21 3.38
C PHE A 435 28.27 6.88 2.69
N LEU A 436 29.48 6.35 2.89
CA LEU A 436 29.86 5.06 2.32
C LEU A 436 29.13 3.90 3.01
N ALA A 437 29.06 3.91 4.34
CA ALA A 437 28.28 2.92 5.07
C ALA A 437 26.78 3.01 4.76
N ALA A 438 26.25 4.24 4.63
CA ALA A 438 24.86 4.46 4.22
C ALA A 438 24.56 3.87 2.82
N LEU A 439 25.49 4.04 1.87
CA LEU A 439 25.36 3.50 0.52
C LEU A 439 25.33 1.95 0.50
N ASP A 440 26.17 1.32 1.32
CA ASP A 440 26.19 -0.14 1.48
C ASP A 440 24.88 -0.66 2.08
N ASP A 441 24.37 0.03 3.11
CA ASP A 441 23.10 -0.32 3.76
C ASP A 441 21.91 -0.22 2.80
N TYR A 442 21.78 0.89 2.06
CA TYR A 442 20.69 1.05 1.10
C TYR A 442 20.78 0.04 -0.05
N ARG A 443 21.98 -0.29 -0.52
CA ARG A 443 22.17 -1.34 -1.53
C ARG A 443 21.67 -2.70 -1.02
N ALA A 444 22.07 -3.10 0.17
CA ALA A 444 21.62 -4.34 0.78
C ALA A 444 20.10 -4.34 1.02
N ALA A 445 19.54 -3.20 1.45
CA ALA A 445 18.09 -3.06 1.64
C ALA A 445 17.31 -3.27 0.33
N VAL A 446 17.80 -2.73 -0.79
CA VAL A 446 17.18 -2.93 -2.11
C VAL A 446 17.15 -4.41 -2.50
N GLU A 447 18.23 -5.16 -2.25
CA GLU A 447 18.28 -6.60 -2.52
C GLU A 447 17.22 -7.37 -1.73
N TYR A 448 17.00 -7.01 -0.46
CA TYR A 448 15.95 -7.59 0.38
C TYR A 448 14.52 -7.23 -0.07
N ALA A 449 14.28 -5.99 -0.48
CA ALA A 449 12.97 -5.58 -1.00
C ALA A 449 12.63 -6.28 -2.33
N GLN A 450 13.61 -6.43 -3.23
CA GLN A 450 13.44 -7.12 -4.52
C GLN A 450 13.10 -8.60 -4.35
N LYS A 451 13.75 -9.23 -3.38
CA LYS A 451 13.56 -10.63 -2.99
C LYS A 451 12.08 -10.98 -2.78
N ILE A 452 11.29 -10.11 -2.16
CA ILE A 452 9.86 -10.31 -1.88
C ILE A 452 8.93 -9.61 -2.88
N GLY A 453 9.48 -9.00 -3.93
CA GLY A 453 8.69 -8.25 -4.91
C GLY A 453 8.07 -6.96 -4.37
N ALA A 454 8.61 -6.38 -3.29
CA ALA A 454 8.14 -5.13 -2.70
C ALA A 454 8.61 -3.92 -3.53
N GLN A 455 8.01 -3.71 -4.70
CA GLN A 455 8.44 -2.69 -5.67
C GLN A 455 8.41 -1.27 -5.11
N SER A 456 7.39 -0.93 -4.32
CA SER A 456 7.26 0.39 -3.68
C SER A 456 8.42 0.67 -2.72
N GLN A 457 8.70 -0.28 -1.83
CA GLN A 457 9.81 -0.21 -0.89
C GLN A 457 11.15 -0.13 -1.63
N ALA A 458 11.37 -0.97 -2.65
CA ALA A 458 12.60 -0.96 -3.45
C ALA A 458 12.82 0.40 -4.15
N ALA A 459 11.78 1.01 -4.69
CA ALA A 459 11.89 2.33 -5.32
C ALA A 459 12.24 3.43 -4.31
N LEU A 460 11.64 3.42 -3.12
CA LEU A 460 11.97 4.38 -2.06
C LEU A 460 13.42 4.24 -1.60
N LEU A 461 13.89 3.00 -1.40
CA LEU A 461 15.28 2.71 -1.02
C LEU A 461 16.27 3.14 -2.12
N ARG A 462 15.90 2.99 -3.40
CA ARG A 462 16.72 3.50 -4.53
C ARG A 462 16.77 5.02 -4.56
N ALA A 463 15.69 5.71 -4.22
CA ALA A 463 15.67 7.17 -4.11
C ALA A 463 16.57 7.67 -2.96
N ARG A 464 16.58 6.96 -1.82
CA ARG A 464 17.49 7.21 -0.69
C ARG A 464 18.95 6.94 -1.05
N TYR A 465 19.23 5.79 -1.70
CA TYR A 465 20.56 5.46 -2.24
C TYR A 465 21.08 6.57 -3.17
N ALA A 466 20.24 7.08 -4.06
CA ALA A 466 20.60 8.19 -4.94
C ALA A 466 20.83 9.51 -4.18
N GLY A 467 20.11 9.76 -3.08
CA GLY A 467 20.38 10.88 -2.16
C GLY A 467 21.82 10.84 -1.63
N VAL A 468 22.27 9.68 -1.16
CA VAL A 468 23.66 9.49 -0.68
C VAL A 468 24.69 9.67 -1.79
N LEU A 469 24.36 9.29 -3.03
CA LEU A 469 25.23 9.58 -4.19
C LEU A 469 25.40 11.08 -4.45
N ILE A 470 24.38 11.90 -4.15
CA ILE A 470 24.49 13.36 -4.26
C ILE A 470 25.49 13.90 -3.24
N GLU A 471 25.44 13.41 -2.00
CA GLU A 471 26.38 13.78 -0.94
C GLU A 471 27.83 13.37 -1.27
N LEU A 472 28.01 12.29 -2.02
CA LEU A 472 29.30 11.86 -2.57
C LEU A 472 29.67 12.54 -3.89
N GLU A 473 28.89 13.53 -4.33
CA GLU A 473 29.03 14.26 -5.60
C GLU A 473 29.06 13.38 -6.87
N ARG A 474 28.49 12.16 -6.79
CA ARG A 474 28.34 11.20 -7.91
C ARG A 474 27.07 11.48 -8.71
N LEU A 475 26.91 12.74 -9.13
CA LEU A 475 25.67 13.27 -9.73
C LEU A 475 25.15 12.48 -10.95
N PRO A 476 25.99 12.06 -11.93
CA PRO A 476 25.50 11.32 -13.08
C PRO A 476 24.89 9.96 -12.72
N GLU A 477 25.43 9.29 -11.71
CA GLU A 477 24.90 8.00 -11.24
C GLU A 477 23.58 8.18 -10.49
N ALA A 478 23.49 9.23 -9.66
CA ALA A 478 22.24 9.59 -8.99
C ALA A 478 21.14 9.91 -10.00
N GLU A 479 21.44 10.69 -11.05
CA GLU A 479 20.48 11.09 -12.08
C GLU A 479 19.82 9.87 -12.76
N VAL A 480 20.63 8.88 -13.17
CA VAL A 480 20.13 7.68 -13.86
C VAL A 480 19.12 6.93 -12.99
N ILE A 481 19.44 6.75 -11.71
CA ILE A 481 18.56 6.04 -10.77
C ILE A 481 17.27 6.81 -10.54
N LEU A 482 17.36 8.13 -10.32
CA LEU A 482 16.21 8.97 -10.02
C LEU A 482 15.26 9.12 -11.23
N ARG A 483 15.79 9.19 -12.45
CA ARG A 483 14.98 9.14 -13.67
C ARG A 483 14.22 7.82 -13.79
N ASP A 484 14.90 6.69 -13.57
CA ASP A 484 14.23 5.38 -13.63
C ASP A 484 13.09 5.27 -12.60
N VAL A 485 13.31 5.74 -11.36
CA VAL A 485 12.26 5.73 -10.32
C VAL A 485 11.07 6.63 -10.71
N THR A 486 11.33 7.82 -11.25
CA THR A 486 10.29 8.80 -11.58
C THR A 486 9.53 8.48 -12.88
N GLU A 487 10.17 7.86 -13.87
CA GLU A 487 9.55 7.42 -15.12
C GLU A 487 8.69 6.17 -14.92
N ASN A 488 9.13 5.25 -14.04
CA ASN A 488 8.37 4.04 -13.67
C ASN A 488 7.42 4.26 -12.48
N GLY A 489 7.13 5.51 -12.11
CA GLY A 489 6.37 5.89 -10.90
C GLY A 489 5.02 5.18 -10.70
N ARG A 490 4.33 4.76 -11.77
CA ARG A 490 3.07 3.98 -11.68
C ARG A 490 3.27 2.54 -11.17
N GLN A 491 4.46 1.99 -11.30
CA GLN A 491 4.84 0.66 -10.79
C GLN A 491 5.62 0.76 -9.46
N SER A 492 6.25 1.91 -9.20
CA SER A 492 7.16 2.18 -8.07
C SER A 492 6.48 2.65 -6.77
N GLY A 493 5.15 2.72 -6.71
CA GLY A 493 4.41 3.13 -5.50
C GLY A 493 4.35 4.63 -5.23
N HIS A 494 3.45 5.03 -4.34
CA HIS A 494 3.06 6.44 -4.16
C HIS A 494 4.08 7.29 -3.40
N GLU A 495 4.89 6.70 -2.51
CA GLU A 495 5.80 7.43 -1.61
C GLU A 495 7.18 7.73 -2.21
N ALA A 496 7.67 6.87 -3.11
CA ALA A 496 9.03 7.01 -3.68
C ALA A 496 9.15 8.19 -4.67
N THR A 497 8.06 8.49 -5.40
CA THR A 497 8.10 9.45 -6.51
C THR A 497 8.39 10.89 -6.05
N PRO A 498 7.72 11.47 -5.03
CA PRO A 498 8.04 12.82 -4.56
C PRO A 498 9.49 12.98 -4.12
N MET A 499 10.02 12.03 -3.33
CA MET A 499 11.41 12.05 -2.89
C MET A 499 12.38 11.99 -4.08
N ALA A 500 12.13 11.06 -5.03
CA ALA A 500 12.98 10.92 -6.21
C ALA A 500 12.99 12.18 -7.08
N ARG A 501 11.83 12.84 -7.25
CA ARG A 501 11.75 14.12 -7.99
C ARG A 501 12.48 15.25 -7.27
N MET A 502 12.39 15.33 -5.95
CA MET A 502 13.13 16.32 -5.16
C MET A 502 14.64 16.14 -5.30
N HIS A 503 15.15 14.91 -5.12
CA HIS A 503 16.55 14.60 -5.35
C HIS A 503 16.98 14.86 -6.81
N LEU A 504 16.13 14.54 -7.79
CA LEU A 504 16.41 14.82 -9.20
C LEU A 504 16.50 16.32 -9.46
N GLY A 505 15.62 17.12 -8.84
CA GLY A 505 15.69 18.57 -8.86
C GLY A 505 17.02 19.11 -8.34
N PHE A 506 17.54 18.55 -7.24
CA PHE A 506 18.87 18.89 -6.73
C PHE A 506 19.99 18.54 -7.71
N VAL A 507 20.01 17.31 -8.22
CA VAL A 507 21.02 16.88 -9.22
C VAL A 507 21.03 17.82 -10.42
N LEU A 508 19.86 18.12 -10.98
CA LEU A 508 19.72 19.00 -12.14
C LEU A 508 20.15 20.43 -11.85
N GLY A 509 19.75 20.99 -10.70
CA GLY A 509 20.14 22.33 -10.29
C GLY A 509 21.65 22.46 -10.09
N LEU A 510 22.29 21.46 -9.49
CA LEU A 510 23.75 21.43 -9.31
C LEU A 510 24.55 21.34 -10.61
N GLN A 511 23.95 20.75 -11.63
CA GLN A 511 24.50 20.69 -12.98
C GLN A 511 24.19 21.97 -13.80
N GLY A 512 23.50 22.95 -13.21
CA GLY A 512 23.10 24.19 -13.89
C GLY A 512 21.87 24.06 -14.81
N ARG A 513 21.13 22.95 -14.75
CA ARG A 513 19.94 22.67 -15.57
C ARG A 513 18.67 23.16 -14.85
N VAL A 514 18.65 24.45 -14.50
CA VAL A 514 17.66 25.05 -13.58
C VAL A 514 16.22 24.91 -14.09
N ASP A 515 15.98 25.10 -15.39
CA ASP A 515 14.66 24.91 -15.99
C ASP A 515 14.11 23.49 -15.83
N GLU A 516 14.98 22.48 -15.89
CA GLU A 516 14.59 21.09 -15.69
C GLU A 516 14.29 20.81 -14.22
N ALA A 517 15.16 21.28 -13.32
CA ALA A 517 14.97 21.17 -11.88
C ALA A 517 13.65 21.81 -11.41
N ARG A 518 13.31 22.97 -11.98
CA ARG A 518 12.08 23.71 -11.68
C ARG A 518 10.83 22.93 -12.09
N ARG A 519 10.87 22.20 -13.22
CA ARG A 519 9.77 21.31 -13.63
C ARG A 519 9.56 20.20 -12.61
N GLU A 520 10.62 19.57 -12.12
CA GLU A 520 10.50 18.53 -11.09
C GLU A 520 9.89 19.07 -9.80
N ALA A 521 10.34 20.23 -9.31
CA ALA A 521 9.76 20.87 -8.12
C ALA A 521 8.27 21.22 -8.29
N HIS A 522 7.85 21.65 -9.48
CA HIS A 522 6.44 21.91 -9.78
C HIS A 522 5.59 20.64 -9.82
N LEU A 523 6.10 19.54 -10.39
CA LEU A 523 5.42 18.25 -10.38
C LEU A 523 5.21 17.73 -8.95
N VAL A 524 6.21 17.88 -8.08
CA VAL A 524 6.07 17.54 -6.65
C VAL A 524 4.99 18.41 -5.99
N ARG A 525 4.96 19.71 -6.31
CA ARG A 525 3.93 20.63 -5.78
C ARG A 525 2.51 20.24 -6.22
N GLU A 526 2.33 19.84 -7.47
CA GLU A 526 1.04 19.37 -7.98
C GLU A 526 0.60 18.08 -7.31
N ASP A 527 1.53 17.13 -7.13
CA ASP A 527 1.28 15.88 -6.42
C ASP A 527 0.88 16.13 -4.95
N PHE A 528 1.60 17.00 -4.24
CA PHE A 528 1.26 17.37 -2.86
C PHE A 528 -0.06 18.14 -2.72
N LYS A 529 -0.40 19.01 -3.68
CA LYS A 529 -1.72 19.67 -3.72
C LYS A 529 -2.86 18.65 -3.85
N SER A 530 -2.63 17.55 -4.57
CA SER A 530 -3.62 16.49 -4.72
C SER A 530 -3.75 15.57 -3.49
N ARG A 531 -2.78 15.62 -2.57
CA ARG A 531 -2.65 14.73 -1.40
C ARG A 531 -2.70 15.45 -0.04
N ASP A 532 -3.04 16.74 0.00
CA ASP A 532 -3.14 17.53 1.24
C ASP A 532 -1.93 17.42 2.21
N VAL A 533 -0.72 17.15 1.70
CA VAL A 533 0.48 17.01 2.53
C VAL A 533 1.11 18.39 2.78
N ALA A 534 0.43 19.21 3.58
CA ALA A 534 0.82 20.59 3.87
C ALA A 534 2.25 20.72 4.43
N ILE A 535 2.71 19.71 5.20
CA ILE A 535 4.02 19.68 5.87
C ILE A 535 5.19 19.79 4.87
N PHE A 536 5.07 19.20 3.68
CA PHE A 536 6.14 19.24 2.67
C PHE A 536 6.06 20.45 1.72
N GLY A 537 5.00 21.26 1.80
CA GLY A 537 4.87 22.47 0.99
C GLY A 537 6.05 23.43 1.20
N GLY A 538 6.50 23.58 2.45
CA GLY A 538 7.66 24.39 2.80
C GLY A 538 8.96 23.92 2.13
N PHE A 539 9.17 22.60 2.03
CA PHE A 539 10.35 22.04 1.36
C PHE A 539 10.37 22.38 -0.13
N VAL A 540 9.24 22.23 -0.82
CA VAL A 540 9.15 22.55 -2.25
C VAL A 540 9.42 24.04 -2.50
N HIS A 541 8.86 24.92 -1.66
CA HIS A 541 9.15 26.35 -1.72
C HIS A 541 10.63 26.66 -1.43
N GLY A 542 11.28 25.93 -0.51
CA GLY A 542 12.71 26.05 -0.28
C GLY A 542 13.56 25.71 -1.51
N VAL A 543 13.21 24.64 -2.23
CA VAL A 543 13.89 24.28 -3.49
C VAL A 543 13.65 25.34 -4.56
N LEU A 544 12.42 25.82 -4.72
CA LEU A 544 12.11 26.90 -5.67
C LEU A 544 12.88 28.19 -5.33
N ALA A 545 13.03 28.53 -4.05
CA ALA A 545 13.83 29.68 -3.63
C ALA A 545 15.31 29.52 -3.99
N TRP A 546 15.87 28.33 -3.80
CA TRP A 546 17.24 28.02 -4.21
C TRP A 546 17.42 28.15 -5.72
N LEU A 547 16.53 27.55 -6.52
CA LEU A 547 16.56 27.64 -7.98
C LEU A 547 16.39 29.09 -8.49
N ASP A 548 15.49 29.86 -7.88
CA ASP A 548 15.31 31.28 -8.19
C ASP A 548 16.57 32.11 -7.92
N ASN A 549 17.30 31.81 -6.84
CA ASN A 549 18.58 32.46 -6.57
C ASN A 549 19.65 32.11 -7.62
N LEU A 550 19.70 30.86 -8.10
CA LEU A 550 20.62 30.46 -9.17
C LEU A 550 20.32 31.20 -10.49
N ASP A 551 19.05 31.49 -10.78
CA ASP A 551 18.61 32.25 -11.96
C ASP A 551 18.69 33.78 -11.78
N GLY A 552 19.07 34.27 -10.60
CA GLY A 552 19.07 35.71 -10.27
C GLY A 552 17.67 36.31 -10.07
N ALA A 553 16.63 35.49 -9.95
CA ALA A 553 15.24 35.89 -9.70
C ALA A 553 14.98 36.19 -8.20
N HIS A 554 15.80 37.07 -7.62
CA HIS A 554 15.89 37.27 -6.16
C HIS A 554 14.58 37.68 -5.47
N VAL A 555 13.68 38.41 -6.15
CA VAL A 555 12.35 38.74 -5.59
C VAL A 555 11.52 37.48 -5.37
N SER A 556 11.44 36.61 -6.40
CA SER A 556 10.74 35.32 -6.31
C SER A 556 11.41 34.40 -5.30
N ALA A 557 12.75 34.41 -5.26
CA ALA A 557 13.51 33.64 -4.29
C ALA A 557 13.15 34.00 -2.84
N LEU A 558 13.07 35.30 -2.55
CA LEU A 558 12.70 35.80 -1.22
C LEU A 558 11.27 35.38 -0.84
N ASP A 559 10.31 35.57 -1.74
CA ASP A 559 8.90 35.17 -1.52
C ASP A 559 8.79 33.67 -1.20
N ASN A 560 9.46 32.84 -2.01
CA ASN A 560 9.48 31.39 -1.80
C ASN A 560 10.17 31.02 -0.48
N ALA A 561 11.29 31.66 -0.12
CA ALA A 561 12.00 31.38 1.12
C ALA A 561 11.18 31.74 2.36
N LEU A 562 10.40 32.83 2.33
CA LEU A 562 9.51 33.23 3.43
C LEU A 562 8.37 32.23 3.64
N ILE A 563 7.77 31.76 2.55
CA ILE A 563 6.76 30.69 2.61
C ILE A 563 7.38 29.41 3.16
N ALA A 564 8.59 29.08 2.71
CA ALA A 564 9.32 27.89 3.16
C ALA A 564 9.63 27.93 4.66
N LEU A 565 10.15 29.06 5.16
CA LEU A 565 10.46 29.23 6.58
C LEU A 565 9.22 29.06 7.46
N LYS A 566 8.08 29.64 7.07
CA LYS A 566 6.83 29.48 7.81
C LYS A 566 6.42 28.01 7.95
N GLY A 567 6.52 27.23 6.86
CA GLY A 567 6.21 25.80 6.88
C GLY A 567 7.22 24.96 7.67
N ALA A 568 8.50 25.35 7.66
CA ALA A 568 9.55 24.65 8.40
C ALA A 568 9.39 24.74 9.93
N LEU A 569 8.70 25.76 10.43
CA LEU A 569 8.46 25.97 11.87
C LEU A 569 7.26 25.20 12.42
N GLU A 570 6.51 24.49 11.57
CA GLU A 570 5.45 23.61 12.04
C GLU A 570 6.06 22.47 12.90
N PRO A 571 5.38 22.01 13.98
CA PRO A 571 5.95 21.03 14.90
C PRO A 571 6.46 19.73 14.24
N LEU A 572 5.72 19.21 13.25
CA LEU A 572 6.11 18.00 12.52
C LEU A 572 7.30 18.26 11.58
N SER A 573 7.37 19.43 10.95
CA SER A 573 8.53 19.84 10.14
C SER A 573 9.79 19.92 10.99
N MET A 574 9.70 20.56 12.17
CA MET A 574 10.81 20.65 13.13
C MET A 574 11.25 19.29 13.69
N MET A 575 10.35 18.32 13.76
CA MET A 575 10.69 16.95 14.17
C MET A 575 11.48 16.20 13.09
N VAL A 576 11.10 16.37 11.82
CA VAL A 576 11.69 15.62 10.70
C VAL A 576 12.98 16.29 10.19
N ALA A 577 13.03 17.62 10.18
CA ALA A 577 14.14 18.36 9.63
C ALA A 577 14.38 19.66 10.43
N PRO A 578 14.88 19.56 11.68
CA PRO A 578 15.11 20.71 12.55
C PRO A 578 16.08 21.77 12.00
N GLN A 579 16.92 21.40 11.02
CA GLN A 579 17.87 22.29 10.34
C GLN A 579 17.24 23.20 9.27
N MET A 580 16.02 22.93 8.82
CA MET A 580 15.42 23.64 7.67
C MET A 580 15.29 25.17 7.86
N PRO A 581 14.99 25.72 9.06
CA PRO A 581 15.01 27.17 9.26
C PRO A 581 16.35 27.82 8.89
N SER A 582 17.48 27.17 9.20
CA SER A 582 18.82 27.64 8.81
C SER A 582 18.98 27.65 7.28
N SER A 583 18.57 26.58 6.61
CA SER A 583 18.61 26.49 5.15
C SER A 583 17.76 27.58 4.47
N HIS A 584 16.56 27.85 4.98
CA HIS A 584 15.67 28.87 4.41
C HIS A 584 16.18 30.29 4.65
N LEU A 585 16.76 30.58 5.81
CA LEU A 585 17.44 31.86 6.06
C LEU A 585 18.66 32.06 5.15
N THR A 586 19.40 30.99 4.84
CA THR A 586 20.49 31.04 3.87
C THR A 586 19.98 31.41 2.47
N ALA A 587 18.85 30.84 2.05
CA ALA A 587 18.20 31.21 0.78
C ALA A 587 17.70 32.67 0.78
N MET A 588 17.16 33.16 1.90
CA MET A 588 16.79 34.58 2.06
C MET A 588 18.01 35.49 1.95
N ALA A 589 19.10 35.16 2.65
CA ALA A 589 20.32 35.94 2.62
C ALA A 589 20.91 36.04 1.20
N HIS A 590 20.90 34.94 0.44
CA HIS A 590 21.31 34.97 -0.96
C HIS A 590 20.41 35.91 -1.78
N ALA A 591 19.09 35.83 -1.61
CA ALA A 591 18.15 36.72 -2.31
C ALA A 591 18.41 38.19 -1.96
N LEU A 592 18.62 38.50 -0.68
CA LEU A 592 18.91 39.84 -0.19
C LEU A 592 20.22 40.41 -0.76
N ALA A 593 21.27 39.58 -0.83
CA ALA A 593 22.55 39.99 -1.43
C ALA A 593 22.43 40.34 -2.92
N GLY A 594 21.41 39.80 -3.60
CA GLY A 594 21.05 40.13 -4.98
C GLY A 594 20.29 41.44 -5.15
N PHE A 595 19.76 42.05 -4.08
CA PHE A 595 19.13 43.36 -4.17
C PHE A 595 20.18 44.46 -4.36
N GLY A 596 19.85 45.45 -5.20
CA GLY A 596 20.77 46.53 -5.57
C GLY A 596 21.09 47.52 -4.44
N ASP A 597 20.52 47.38 -3.24
CA ASP A 597 20.73 48.30 -2.11
C ASP A 597 21.83 47.79 -1.14
N ALA A 598 22.61 48.72 -0.56
CA ALA A 598 23.69 48.35 0.35
C ALA A 598 23.19 47.85 1.72
N GLY A 599 22.00 48.30 2.16
CA GLY A 599 21.34 47.80 3.37
C GLY A 599 20.97 46.32 3.24
N ALA A 600 20.48 45.90 2.06
CA ALA A 600 20.12 44.51 1.80
C ALA A 600 21.32 43.55 1.96
N ALA A 601 22.52 43.96 1.52
CA ALA A 601 23.74 43.17 1.69
C ALA A 601 24.21 43.08 3.15
N ILE A 602 24.00 44.14 3.95
CA ILE A 602 24.26 44.14 5.39
C ILE A 602 23.30 43.17 6.09
N ASP A 603 22.01 43.21 5.75
CA ASP A 603 21.02 42.32 6.34
C ASP A 603 21.22 40.87 5.89
N ALA A 604 21.66 40.63 4.65
CA ALA A 604 22.09 39.31 4.20
C ALA A 604 23.20 38.72 5.10
N ALA A 605 24.25 39.50 5.39
CA ALA A 605 25.33 39.07 6.29
C ALA A 605 24.81 38.79 7.72
N ARG A 606 23.85 39.58 8.22
CA ARG A 606 23.22 39.34 9.53
C ARG A 606 22.41 38.04 9.54
N LEU A 607 21.65 37.76 8.49
CA LEU A 607 20.91 36.50 8.37
C LEU A 607 21.84 35.29 8.27
N LEU A 608 22.99 35.41 7.58
CA LEU A 608 24.00 34.34 7.51
C LEU A 608 24.64 34.03 8.87
N ALA A 609 24.76 35.03 9.74
CA ALA A 609 25.19 34.79 11.12
C ALA A 609 24.11 34.14 11.97
N PHE A 610 22.87 34.60 11.86
CA PHE A 610 21.76 34.05 12.62
C PHE A 610 21.44 32.61 12.22
N GLN A 611 21.44 32.28 10.93
CA GLN A 611 21.14 30.91 10.48
C GLN A 611 22.08 29.88 11.11
N ALA A 612 23.35 30.24 11.35
CA ALA A 612 24.33 29.34 11.94
C ALA A 612 24.00 28.96 13.39
N THR A 613 23.27 29.83 14.12
CA THR A 613 22.83 29.56 15.51
C THR A 613 21.63 28.63 15.57
N LEU A 614 20.90 28.47 14.44
CA LEU A 614 19.75 27.58 14.34
C LEU A 614 20.12 26.14 13.98
N LEU A 615 21.37 25.88 13.60
CA LEU A 615 21.81 24.52 13.27
C LEU A 615 21.85 23.65 14.54
N PRO A 616 21.24 22.45 14.52
CA PRO A 616 21.34 21.52 15.62
C PRO A 616 22.80 21.16 15.93
N LYS A 617 23.13 21.01 17.21
CA LYS A 617 24.49 20.68 17.62
C LYS A 617 24.91 19.31 17.07
N GLY A 618 25.96 19.28 16.26
CA GLY A 618 26.44 18.06 15.61
C GLY A 618 25.79 17.77 14.25
N HIS A 619 24.98 18.69 13.72
CA HIS A 619 24.47 18.60 12.36
C HIS A 619 25.61 18.50 11.35
N VAL A 620 25.47 17.58 10.40
CA VAL A 620 26.37 17.42 9.26
C VAL A 620 25.72 18.09 8.06
N PRO A 621 26.24 19.22 7.56
CA PRO A 621 25.65 19.91 6.41
C PRO A 621 25.74 19.05 5.16
N SER A 622 24.64 18.96 4.42
CA SER A 622 24.60 18.39 3.08
C SER A 622 25.43 19.21 2.09
N VAL A 623 25.77 18.61 0.95
CA VAL A 623 26.41 19.31 -0.18
C VAL A 623 25.56 20.53 -0.60
N MET A 624 24.22 20.44 -0.48
CA MET A 624 23.31 21.54 -0.85
C MET A 624 23.38 22.69 0.12
N GLU A 625 23.33 22.41 1.41
CA GLU A 625 23.48 23.42 2.45
C GLU A 625 24.84 24.11 2.33
N HIS A 626 25.91 23.32 2.17
CA HIS A 626 27.27 23.87 2.06
C HIS A 626 27.43 24.77 0.83
N ARG A 627 27.03 24.31 -0.37
CA ARG A 627 27.14 25.11 -1.59
C ARG A 627 26.26 26.36 -1.54
N SER A 628 25.05 26.25 -1.00
CA SER A 628 24.14 27.39 -0.90
C SER A 628 24.67 28.46 0.05
N LEU A 629 25.27 28.04 1.17
CA LEU A 629 25.92 28.94 2.13
C LEU A 629 27.09 29.67 1.47
N VAL A 630 27.99 28.95 0.81
CA VAL A 630 29.14 29.53 0.11
C VAL A 630 28.71 30.57 -0.94
N LEU A 631 27.68 30.27 -1.74
CA LEU A 631 27.17 31.20 -2.75
C LEU A 631 26.54 32.45 -2.10
N ALA A 632 25.77 32.29 -1.03
CA ALA A 632 25.17 33.40 -0.30
C ALA A 632 26.22 34.31 0.33
N GLU A 633 27.25 33.73 0.95
CA GLU A 633 28.39 34.48 1.51
C GLU A 633 29.17 35.24 0.44
N GLN A 634 29.46 34.58 -0.69
CA GLN A 634 30.15 35.22 -1.81
C GLN A 634 29.34 36.38 -2.38
N ALA A 635 28.03 36.21 -2.56
CA ALA A 635 27.14 37.26 -3.04
C ALA A 635 27.13 38.47 -2.08
N ALA A 636 27.00 38.23 -0.77
CA ALA A 636 26.99 39.29 0.24
C ALA A 636 28.34 40.05 0.28
N ARG A 637 29.47 39.32 0.32
CA ARG A 637 30.82 39.92 0.32
C ARG A 637 31.09 40.73 -0.95
N ALA A 638 30.77 40.18 -2.11
CA ALA A 638 30.94 40.87 -3.40
C ALA A 638 30.17 42.19 -3.44
N ARG A 639 28.99 42.24 -2.81
CA ARG A 639 28.14 43.44 -2.81
C ARG A 639 28.63 44.52 -1.83
N LEU A 640 29.15 44.11 -0.67
CA LEU A 640 29.71 45.02 0.35
C LEU A 640 31.08 45.57 -0.05
N GLY A 641 31.87 44.82 -0.82
CA GLY A 641 33.15 45.26 -1.39
C GLY A 641 34.29 45.46 -0.37
N ASP A 642 34.01 45.25 0.92
CA ASP A 642 34.93 45.35 2.04
C ASP A 642 34.63 44.23 3.05
N ASP A 643 35.62 43.39 3.32
CA ASP A 643 35.49 42.28 4.27
C ASP A 643 35.20 42.76 5.70
N THR A 644 35.67 43.94 6.09
CA THR A 644 35.41 44.48 7.44
C THR A 644 33.94 44.87 7.62
N ALA A 645 33.28 45.35 6.56
CA ALA A 645 31.85 45.67 6.59
C ALA A 645 31.00 44.39 6.68
N TYR A 646 31.42 43.32 6.01
CA TYR A 646 30.79 42.00 6.13
C TYR A 646 30.94 41.45 7.56
N GLU A 647 32.16 41.43 8.10
CA GLU A 647 32.44 40.90 9.45
C GLU A 647 31.63 41.65 10.53
N ALA A 648 31.61 42.99 10.47
CA ALA A 648 30.84 43.80 11.42
C ALA A 648 29.31 43.59 11.27
N ALA A 649 28.80 43.27 10.09
CA ALA A 649 27.40 42.92 9.89
C ALA A 649 27.10 41.51 10.41
N TYR A 650 27.97 40.55 10.10
CA TYR A 650 27.86 39.16 10.55
C TYR A 650 27.86 39.07 12.08
N GLU A 651 28.80 39.72 12.77
CA GLU A 651 28.86 39.74 14.24
C GLU A 651 27.56 40.26 14.87
N ARG A 652 26.92 41.27 14.26
CA ARG A 652 25.64 41.83 14.74
C ARG A 652 24.42 40.94 14.46
N GLY A 653 24.57 39.92 13.61
CA GLY A 653 23.47 39.02 13.26
C GLY A 653 23.26 37.87 14.24
N GLY A 654 24.28 37.49 15.02
CA GLY A 654 24.22 36.33 15.91
C GLY A 654 23.14 36.42 17.01
N ASP A 655 22.78 37.64 17.43
CA ASP A 655 21.79 37.90 18.49
C ASP A 655 20.36 38.09 17.97
N LEU A 656 20.12 37.92 16.67
CA LEU A 656 18.79 38.04 16.11
C LEU A 656 17.84 36.99 16.71
N THR A 657 16.58 37.35 16.78
CA THR A 657 15.48 36.39 16.95
C THR A 657 14.88 36.01 15.59
N LEU A 658 14.12 34.92 15.56
CA LEU A 658 13.47 34.47 14.34
C LEU A 658 12.44 35.48 13.79
N ASP A 659 11.73 36.16 14.69
CA ASP A 659 10.79 37.23 14.34
C ASP A 659 11.52 38.44 13.72
N GLU A 660 12.65 38.83 14.30
CA GLU A 660 13.47 39.93 13.77
C GLU A 660 14.09 39.56 12.41
N ALA A 661 14.63 38.36 12.27
CA ALA A 661 15.18 37.85 11.01
C ALA A 661 14.11 37.83 9.90
N THR A 662 12.90 37.36 10.22
CA THR A 662 11.77 37.34 9.29
C THR A 662 11.30 38.75 8.94
N ALA A 663 11.22 39.66 9.92
CA ALA A 663 10.82 41.05 9.70
C ALA A 663 11.84 41.82 8.83
N LEU A 664 13.14 41.55 9.01
CA LEU A 664 14.19 42.09 8.14
C LEU A 664 13.95 41.67 6.69
N ALA A 665 13.75 40.38 6.44
CA ALA A 665 13.50 39.84 5.12
C ALA A 665 12.20 40.39 4.49
N GLU A 666 11.09 40.43 5.23
CA GLU A 666 9.80 40.97 4.77
C GLU A 666 9.87 42.46 4.39
N SER A 667 10.79 43.24 4.99
CA SER A 667 10.94 44.66 4.64
C SER A 667 11.36 44.91 3.19
N TYR A 668 11.96 43.90 2.53
CA TYR A 668 12.40 43.94 1.14
C TYR A 668 11.35 43.38 0.16
N ARG A 669 10.21 42.90 0.68
CA ARG A 669 9.11 42.40 -0.14
C ARG A 669 8.41 43.58 -0.82
N GLN A 670 8.48 43.66 -2.15
CA GLN A 670 7.84 44.74 -2.90
C GLN A 670 6.32 44.52 -2.98
N THR A 671 5.59 44.98 -1.95
CA THR A 671 4.11 44.96 -1.81
C THR A 671 3.52 43.54 -1.67
N PRO A 672 2.50 43.30 -0.81
CA PRO A 672 2.04 41.94 -0.52
C PRO A 672 1.33 41.28 -1.72
N PRO A 673 1.36 39.94 -1.86
CA PRO A 673 0.49 39.25 -2.81
C PRO A 673 -0.98 39.48 -2.44
N ALA A 674 -1.80 39.72 -3.46
CA ALA A 674 -3.26 39.88 -3.36
C ALA A 674 -3.98 38.57 -3.02
#